data_AF-A0A1E3B5B4-F1
#
_entry.id   AF-A0A1E3B5B4-F1
#
_cell.length_a   1.000
_cell.length_b   1.000
_cell.length_c   1.000
_cell.angle_alpha   90.00
_cell.angle_beta   90.00
_cell.angle_gamma   90.00
#
_symmetry.space_group_name_H-M   'P 1'
#
loop_
_entity.id
_entity.type
_entity.pdbx_description
1 polymer ?
#
loop_
_entity_poly.entity_id
_entity_poly.type
_entity_poly.pdbx_seq_one_letter_code
_entity_poly.pdbx_strand_id
1 'polypeptide(L)'
;MPSTRAKKACTTCNRRRIRCNVMDQQPCANCVALNTQCEIGVSRRGKYPRNKIRRGTPQQQQEHAHAQISTPVSASSASSWRTPALENHVQINHAKRIALKPSLAHTQQTVFLGESSPLTCVIDEGRSRSPKGYANEMSKTRLHYSIPERLDANTTRDEALRAHKSAMEDQLTRNGAFAFPSKDIREPLLQAYFTWFHPCFPILDRKVIHDTYKNESISPLLLQSMLFIGVSLCPDTTFAKAGFQTRYRAKVLFHSRARAIYDADWESNKITKLQALFLLSFWRGGPNEERDTRFWLEVGICLAQKRGMHVMSKLSFQSGREEMLWKRIWWAYYIRDQQSSAALGLPSRIRDEDCDVAMLEPKDIKDEESVDDQAVFGVQRAEHIPYPIEMAKLARLLRAIVSTQYVPREPTANGISRETLHAQLTEWESHLPAEMKLESHSTPSAIFLTGLLHMTYNNLYILLYRPLFLHPTTTTETQGAIALEAATRSTRIIEGMLSHNLVQHGPNHLITHAFSTLCIHTINCCRTTGTTRKLAEHRARLCLLGLQELQKSWDLENWVLDLFFRCLDESTAHSLRSVDVDTPAPEGRGERRDQGVGDFSGGAERNDTTSAIAADNSQPSQYTSPTDLTAPNDWYGLFNFTDDYTDVLGTSSQPDSLNLQSLEFLYRFL
;
A
#
# COMPACT_ATOMS: atom_id res chain seq x y z
N MET A 1 57.06 11.94 -17.72
CA MET A 1 56.92 10.73 -16.88
C MET A 1 55.79 10.92 -15.88
N PRO A 2 54.74 10.07 -15.86
CA PRO A 2 53.67 10.16 -14.86
C PRO A 2 54.16 9.60 -13.52
N SER A 3 54.30 10.45 -12.50
CA SER A 3 54.65 10.02 -11.14
C SER A 3 53.58 9.08 -10.59
N THR A 4 53.98 7.85 -10.27
CA THR A 4 53.15 6.84 -9.60
C THR A 4 52.71 7.34 -8.23
N ARG A 5 51.42 7.17 -7.90
CA ARG A 5 50.84 7.61 -6.63
C ARG A 5 51.56 6.92 -5.45
N ALA A 6 52.37 7.68 -4.70
CA ALA A 6 53.16 7.16 -3.60
C ALA A 6 52.31 6.37 -2.59
N LYS A 7 52.80 5.18 -2.20
CA LYS A 7 52.08 4.24 -1.31
C LYS A 7 51.80 4.79 0.10
N LYS A 8 52.51 5.86 0.51
CA LYS A 8 52.25 6.66 1.70
C LYS A 8 52.54 8.13 1.38
N ALA A 9 51.83 9.03 2.06
CA ALA A 9 52.12 10.46 2.12
C ALA A 9 52.54 10.83 3.54
N CYS A 10 53.36 11.87 3.69
CA CYS A 10 53.69 12.42 5.01
C CYS A 10 52.44 13.05 5.66
N THR A 11 52.43 13.17 6.99
CA THR A 11 51.32 13.76 7.77
C THR A 11 50.97 15.16 7.28
N THR A 12 51.96 15.98 6.95
CA THR A 12 51.80 17.35 6.44
C THR A 12 51.11 17.38 5.07
N CYS A 13 51.59 16.63 4.08
CA CYS A 13 50.95 16.57 2.75
C CYS A 13 49.61 15.83 2.76
N ASN A 14 49.46 14.81 3.59
CA ASN A 14 48.19 14.09 3.77
C ASN A 14 47.12 15.00 4.40
N ARG A 15 47.47 15.76 5.45
CA ARG A 15 46.58 16.77 6.08
C ARG A 15 46.19 17.86 5.09
N ARG A 16 47.11 18.30 4.22
CA ARG A 16 46.87 19.29 3.16
C ARG A 16 46.27 18.69 1.88
N ARG A 17 46.05 17.37 1.81
CA ARG A 17 45.54 16.61 0.64
C ARG A 17 46.31 16.83 -0.68
N ILE A 18 47.61 17.15 -0.61
CA ILE A 18 48.48 17.33 -1.79
C ILE A 18 49.30 16.07 -2.08
N ARG A 19 49.71 15.88 -3.34
CA ARG A 19 50.59 14.76 -3.74
C ARG A 19 51.91 14.86 -2.97
N CYS A 20 52.47 13.71 -2.60
CA CYS A 20 53.61 13.63 -1.71
C CYS A 20 54.60 12.61 -2.25
N ASN A 21 55.82 13.04 -2.56
CA ASN A 21 56.92 12.18 -2.98
C ASN A 21 57.81 11.73 -1.81
N VAL A 22 57.26 11.61 -0.58
CA VAL A 22 58.05 11.23 0.61
C VAL A 22 58.68 9.83 0.52
N MET A 23 58.15 8.98 -0.37
CA MET A 23 58.71 7.66 -0.65
C MET A 23 59.93 7.72 -1.59
N ASP A 24 60.11 8.83 -2.32
CA ASP A 24 61.18 9.04 -3.31
C ASP A 24 62.27 9.97 -2.74
N GLN A 25 61.89 10.94 -1.90
CA GLN A 25 62.78 11.88 -1.21
C GLN A 25 62.17 12.30 0.13
N GLN A 26 62.95 12.25 1.22
CA GLN A 26 62.52 12.74 2.54
C GLN A 26 63.55 13.76 3.08
N PRO A 27 63.16 15.01 3.42
CA PRO A 27 61.81 15.58 3.31
C PRO A 27 61.29 15.61 1.87
N CYS A 28 59.98 15.41 1.69
CA CYS A 28 59.38 15.45 0.35
C CYS A 28 59.46 16.87 -0.23
N ALA A 29 59.48 17.00 -1.56
CA ALA A 29 59.72 18.29 -2.22
C ALA A 29 58.75 19.40 -1.75
N ASN A 30 57.49 19.03 -1.49
CA ASN A 30 56.49 19.94 -0.93
C ASN A 30 56.80 20.37 0.52
N CYS A 31 57.37 19.50 1.34
CA CYS A 31 57.82 19.85 2.69
C CYS A 31 59.12 20.66 2.71
N VAL A 32 60.03 20.41 1.76
CA VAL A 32 61.22 21.25 1.52
C VAL A 32 60.79 22.66 1.14
N ALA A 33 59.92 22.81 0.14
CA ALA A 33 59.41 24.12 -0.31
C ALA A 33 58.60 24.87 0.76
N LEU A 34 57.96 24.13 1.69
CA LEU A 34 57.18 24.70 2.79
C LEU A 34 57.97 24.84 4.11
N ASN A 35 59.28 24.56 4.10
CA ASN A 35 60.17 24.52 5.27
C ASN A 35 59.52 23.91 6.54
N THR A 36 58.86 22.76 6.38
CA THR A 36 58.05 22.11 7.43
C THR A 36 58.37 20.64 7.58
N GLN A 37 58.28 20.14 8.82
CA GLN A 37 58.66 18.77 9.16
C GLN A 37 57.84 17.73 8.38
N CYS A 38 58.54 16.75 7.80
CA CYS A 38 58.00 15.78 6.85
C CYS A 38 57.91 14.38 7.47
N GLU A 39 57.00 14.20 8.43
CA GLU A 39 56.84 12.94 9.16
C GLU A 39 55.96 11.94 8.41
N ILE A 40 56.36 10.66 8.33
CA ILE A 40 55.50 9.60 7.77
C ILE A 40 54.67 8.99 8.90
N GLY A 41 53.37 9.26 8.93
CA GLY A 41 52.47 8.74 9.95
C GLY A 41 52.33 7.21 9.91
N VAL A 42 52.30 6.57 11.07
CA VAL A 42 51.92 5.16 11.21
C VAL A 42 50.45 4.96 10.85
N SER A 43 50.17 4.02 9.96
CA SER A 43 48.81 3.63 9.56
C SER A 43 48.07 3.01 10.73
N ARG A 44 46.87 3.52 11.05
CA ARG A 44 45.98 2.94 12.08
C ARG A 44 45.38 1.57 11.71
N ARG A 45 45.65 1.02 10.51
CA ARG A 45 45.36 -0.39 10.21
C ARG A 45 46.38 -1.29 10.90
N GLY A 46 45.98 -1.91 12.00
CA GLY A 46 46.77 -2.91 12.71
C GLY A 46 47.17 -4.09 11.81
N LYS A 47 48.33 -4.68 12.10
CA LYS A 47 48.76 -5.95 11.49
C LYS A 47 48.51 -7.09 12.48
N TYR A 48 47.80 -8.12 12.05
CA TYR A 48 47.82 -9.40 12.75
C TYR A 48 49.23 -10.02 12.65
N PRO A 49 49.75 -10.66 13.72
CA PRO A 49 51.05 -11.32 13.67
C PRO A 49 50.97 -12.64 12.90
N ARG A 50 51.84 -12.81 11.90
CA ARG A 50 52.08 -14.10 11.24
C ARG A 50 53.51 -14.53 11.56
N ASN A 51 53.68 -15.65 12.27
CA ASN A 51 54.98 -16.15 12.69
C ASN A 51 55.88 -16.51 11.48
N LYS A 52 57.12 -15.98 11.45
CA LYS A 52 58.36 -16.69 11.06
C LYS A 52 59.64 -15.84 11.25
N ILE A 53 60.33 -16.07 12.37
CA ILE A 53 61.78 -16.30 12.54
C ILE A 53 62.81 -15.37 11.81
N ARG A 54 63.49 -14.51 12.61
CA ARG A 54 64.92 -14.08 12.64
C ARG A 54 65.71 -13.85 11.31
N ARG A 55 66.46 -12.75 11.10
CA ARG A 55 67.59 -12.16 11.88
C ARG A 55 67.90 -10.71 11.42
N GLY A 56 68.59 -9.89 12.24
CA GLY A 56 69.51 -8.82 11.74
C GLY A 56 69.16 -7.34 11.99
N THR A 57 69.66 -6.82 13.12
CA THR A 57 69.91 -5.42 13.58
C THR A 57 70.78 -4.51 12.67
N PRO A 58 71.01 -3.19 12.94
CA PRO A 58 70.21 -2.13 13.63
C PRO A 58 70.42 -0.67 13.09
N GLN A 59 69.97 0.36 13.86
CA GLN A 59 70.44 1.78 13.95
C GLN A 59 70.03 2.81 12.85
N GLN A 60 69.83 4.13 13.11
CA GLN A 60 69.48 4.92 14.33
C GLN A 60 69.09 6.39 13.97
N GLN A 61 68.32 7.08 14.84
CA GLN A 61 68.36 8.54 15.19
C GLN A 61 67.91 9.63 14.17
N GLN A 62 66.92 10.50 14.52
CA GLN A 62 66.98 11.88 15.11
C GLN A 62 67.18 13.01 14.02
N GLU A 63 66.65 14.24 14.05
CA GLU A 63 65.81 15.00 15.01
C GLU A 63 65.10 16.27 14.39
N HIS A 64 64.30 16.97 15.22
CA HIS A 64 63.78 18.38 15.27
C HIS A 64 64.28 19.52 14.31
N ALA A 65 63.67 20.72 14.19
CA ALA A 65 62.31 21.31 14.42
C ALA A 65 62.25 22.82 13.98
N HIS A 66 61.04 23.45 13.94
CA HIS A 66 60.74 24.92 14.00
C HIS A 66 61.22 25.89 12.86
N ALA A 67 60.64 27.08 12.56
CA ALA A 67 59.33 27.74 12.86
C ALA A 67 59.11 29.07 12.04
N GLN A 68 57.86 29.60 11.98
CA GLN A 68 57.44 31.03 11.74
C GLN A 68 57.74 31.71 10.36
N ILE A 69 57.12 32.80 9.84
CA ILE A 69 55.95 33.70 10.18
C ILE A 69 55.44 34.47 8.90
N SER A 70 54.27 35.13 8.98
CA SER A 70 53.76 36.31 8.19
C SER A 70 52.91 36.18 6.89
N THR A 71 52.08 37.20 6.65
CA THR A 71 50.96 37.45 5.68
C THR A 71 51.17 38.84 5.00
N PRO A 72 50.24 39.59 4.28
CA PRO A 72 48.79 39.43 3.94
C PRO A 72 48.33 39.93 2.51
N VAL A 73 47.00 40.21 2.35
CA VAL A 73 46.23 40.98 1.29
C VAL A 73 46.09 40.36 -0.13
N SER A 74 45.00 40.50 -0.94
CA SER A 74 43.81 41.39 -1.00
C SER A 74 42.50 40.75 -1.58
N ALA A 75 41.38 41.50 -1.53
CA ALA A 75 40.00 41.19 -1.97
C ALA A 75 39.81 41.09 -3.53
N SER A 76 38.65 40.84 -4.15
CA SER A 76 37.21 40.84 -3.77
C SER A 76 36.41 39.91 -4.76
N SER A 77 35.07 39.80 -4.88
CA SER A 77 33.85 40.40 -4.30
C SER A 77 32.62 39.43 -4.50
N ALA A 78 31.40 39.79 -4.04
CA ALA A 78 30.14 39.10 -4.40
C ALA A 78 28.90 40.02 -4.20
N SER A 79 27.82 39.81 -4.96
CA SER A 79 26.62 40.66 -4.98
C SER A 79 25.46 40.15 -4.10
N SER A 80 24.73 41.06 -3.47
CA SER A 80 23.62 40.77 -2.55
C SER A 80 22.24 40.94 -3.19
N TRP A 81 21.24 40.21 -2.67
CA TRP A 81 19.82 40.52 -2.81
C TRP A 81 19.27 41.00 -1.46
N ARG A 82 18.41 42.03 -1.45
CA ARG A 82 17.81 42.61 -0.24
C ARG A 82 16.32 42.27 -0.14
N THR A 83 15.84 41.99 1.07
CA THR A 83 14.42 41.98 1.42
C THR A 83 13.98 43.34 1.99
N PRO A 84 12.72 43.78 1.80
CA PRO A 84 12.19 44.99 2.45
C PRO A 84 11.80 44.71 3.91
N ALA A 85 12.09 45.64 4.80
CA ALA A 85 11.51 45.70 6.14
C ALA A 85 10.23 46.55 6.11
N LEU A 86 9.22 46.16 6.90
CA LEU A 86 8.07 47.00 7.19
C LEU A 86 7.95 47.11 8.72
N GLU A 87 8.33 48.27 9.25
CA GLU A 87 8.12 48.61 10.65
C GLU A 87 6.65 48.99 10.86
N ASN A 88 6.04 48.48 11.92
CA ASN A 88 4.81 49.05 12.47
C ASN A 88 4.80 48.89 13.98
N HIS A 89 4.76 50.02 14.69
CA HIS A 89 4.66 50.07 16.14
C HIS A 89 3.29 49.58 16.62
N VAL A 90 3.26 48.61 17.52
CA VAL A 90 2.09 48.32 18.38
C VAL A 90 2.55 48.32 19.83
N GLN A 91 1.84 49.08 20.66
CA GLN A 91 2.20 49.31 22.07
C GLN A 91 1.94 48.08 22.93
N ILE A 92 2.83 47.84 23.90
CA ILE A 92 2.73 46.74 24.86
C ILE A 92 1.71 47.11 25.94
N ASN A 93 0.54 46.46 25.91
CA ASN A 93 -0.42 46.51 27.02
C ASN A 93 -0.28 45.25 27.90
N HIS A 94 -0.06 45.47 29.18
CA HIS A 94 0.38 44.44 30.14
C HIS A 94 -0.79 43.97 31.02
N ALA A 95 -1.42 42.83 30.71
CA ALA A 95 -2.45 42.27 31.60
C ALA A 95 -2.62 40.73 31.56
N LYS A 96 -2.63 40.12 32.74
CA LYS A 96 -3.14 38.77 33.10
C LYS A 96 -2.55 37.54 32.37
N ARG A 97 -1.45 37.03 32.95
CA ARG A 97 -1.15 35.58 32.94
C ARG A 97 -2.32 34.81 33.58
N ILE A 98 -2.90 33.86 32.87
CA ILE A 98 -3.70 32.77 33.44
C ILE A 98 -2.85 31.50 33.39
N ALA A 99 -2.91 30.69 34.46
CA ALA A 99 -1.91 29.67 34.75
C ALA A 99 -1.94 28.49 33.77
N LEU A 100 -0.78 28.18 33.17
CA LEU A 100 -0.50 26.89 32.54
C LEU A 100 -0.40 25.81 33.61
N LYS A 101 -1.24 24.77 33.52
CA LYS A 101 -1.06 23.52 34.29
C LYS A 101 0.19 22.78 33.76
N PRO A 102 1.11 22.34 34.63
CA PRO A 102 2.26 21.52 34.21
C PRO A 102 1.91 20.03 34.08
N SER A 103 2.82 19.28 33.45
CA SER A 103 2.86 17.81 33.31
C SER A 103 2.10 17.18 32.12
N LEU A 104 2.71 17.28 30.94
CA LEU A 104 2.66 16.23 29.92
C LEU A 104 3.99 15.47 29.95
N ALA A 105 3.94 14.15 30.17
CA ALA A 105 5.14 13.31 30.24
C ALA A 105 5.96 13.43 28.95
N HIS A 106 7.18 13.95 29.06
CA HIS A 106 8.09 14.10 27.92
C HIS A 106 8.52 12.73 27.40
N THR A 107 7.94 12.31 26.28
CA THR A 107 8.30 11.09 25.58
C THR A 107 9.68 11.27 24.96
N GLN A 108 10.71 10.68 25.57
CA GLN A 108 12.08 10.75 25.08
C GLN A 108 12.14 10.34 23.60
N GLN A 109 12.58 11.26 22.74
CA GLN A 109 12.63 11.01 21.31
C GLN A 109 13.74 10.00 21.00
N THR A 110 13.39 8.84 20.44
CA THR A 110 14.36 7.83 20.01
C THR A 110 14.61 7.86 18.49
N VAL A 111 15.80 7.42 18.10
CA VAL A 111 16.21 7.12 16.72
C VAL A 111 16.62 5.66 16.63
N PHE A 112 16.16 4.96 15.60
CA PHE A 112 16.66 3.65 15.23
C PHE A 112 17.92 3.78 14.37
N LEU A 113 18.99 3.08 14.75
CA LEU A 113 20.20 2.92 13.95
C LEU A 113 20.50 1.42 13.85
N GLY A 114 20.51 0.87 12.64
CA GLY A 114 20.84 -0.54 12.41
C GLY A 114 22.30 -0.87 12.76
N GLU A 115 22.62 -2.16 12.84
CA GLU A 115 23.94 -2.68 13.25
C GLU A 115 25.08 -2.24 12.31
N SER A 116 24.78 -2.00 11.03
CA SER A 116 25.72 -1.48 10.03
C SER A 116 26.03 0.02 10.17
N SER A 117 25.33 0.75 11.05
CA SER A 117 25.60 2.15 11.33
C SER A 117 26.92 2.31 12.10
N PRO A 118 27.86 3.16 11.64
CA PRO A 118 29.09 3.43 12.40
C PRO A 118 28.85 3.96 13.82
N LEU A 119 27.71 4.63 14.05
CA LEU A 119 27.34 5.14 15.36
C LEU A 119 26.94 4.03 16.34
N THR A 120 26.30 2.95 15.86
CA THR A 120 25.93 1.79 16.67
C THR A 120 27.19 1.20 17.32
N CYS A 121 28.18 0.84 16.49
CA CYS A 121 29.49 0.33 16.93
C CYS A 121 30.18 1.22 17.98
N VAL A 122 30.19 2.55 17.79
CA VAL A 122 30.81 3.49 18.75
C VAL A 122 30.05 3.56 20.07
N ILE A 123 28.71 3.54 20.04
CA ILE A 123 27.90 3.60 21.27
C ILE A 123 28.01 2.30 22.06
N ASP A 124 28.07 1.15 21.38
CA ASP A 124 28.16 -0.16 22.03
C ASP A 124 29.56 -0.40 22.64
N GLU A 125 30.66 -0.02 21.96
CA GLU A 125 31.99 0.03 22.58
C GLU A 125 32.02 0.97 23.80
N GLY A 126 31.34 2.12 23.72
CA GLY A 126 31.23 3.08 24.81
C GLY A 126 30.51 2.52 26.04
N ARG A 127 29.43 1.73 25.82
CA ARG A 127 28.66 1.05 26.88
C ARG A 127 29.42 -0.13 27.49
N SER A 128 30.09 -0.92 26.66
CA SER A 128 30.86 -2.11 27.07
C SER A 128 32.00 -1.77 28.05
N ARG A 129 32.45 -0.51 28.10
CA ARG A 129 33.49 -0.02 29.03
C ARG A 129 32.96 0.40 30.42
N SER A 130 31.67 0.19 30.73
CA SER A 130 31.14 0.42 32.08
C SER A 130 31.70 -0.61 33.08
N PRO A 131 32.50 -0.21 34.10
CA PRO A 131 33.36 -1.14 34.82
C PRO A 131 32.68 -1.78 36.05
N LYS A 132 31.49 -2.39 35.89
CA LYS A 132 30.82 -3.16 36.95
C LYS A 132 30.04 -4.36 36.42
N GLY A 133 30.49 -5.57 36.79
CA GLY A 133 29.70 -6.80 36.74
C GLY A 133 30.18 -7.85 35.74
N TYR A 134 30.61 -9.01 36.24
CA TYR A 134 30.79 -10.23 35.45
C TYR A 134 29.41 -10.81 35.07
N ALA A 135 29.09 -10.89 33.79
CA ALA A 135 28.23 -11.95 33.23
C ALA A 135 28.39 -12.01 31.70
N ASN A 136 28.41 -13.23 31.16
CA ASN A 136 28.60 -13.51 29.74
C ASN A 136 27.25 -13.56 29.00
N GLU A 137 26.46 -12.50 29.07
CA GLU A 137 25.29 -12.33 28.20
C GLU A 137 25.67 -11.50 26.97
N MET A 138 25.27 -11.99 25.80
CA MET A 138 25.37 -11.28 24.52
C MET A 138 24.53 -10.01 24.64
N SER A 139 25.18 -8.87 24.97
CA SER A 139 24.49 -7.62 25.26
C SER A 139 23.58 -7.26 24.08
N LYS A 140 22.25 -7.35 24.28
CA LYS A 140 21.28 -7.05 23.22
C LYS A 140 21.53 -5.63 22.73
N THR A 141 22.04 -5.53 21.51
CA THR A 141 22.41 -4.26 20.87
C THR A 141 21.18 -3.38 20.79
N ARG A 142 21.01 -2.44 21.73
CA ARG A 142 19.80 -1.60 21.80
C ARG A 142 19.84 -0.58 20.66
N LEU A 143 19.25 -0.97 19.52
CA LEU A 143 19.20 -0.20 18.27
C LEU A 143 18.40 1.11 18.36
N HIS A 144 17.69 1.35 19.47
CA HIS A 144 17.02 2.61 19.79
C HIS A 144 17.84 3.47 20.75
N TYR A 145 18.27 4.63 20.25
CA TYR A 145 19.06 5.61 20.97
C TYR A 145 18.22 6.85 21.28
N SER A 146 18.15 7.26 22.55
CA SER A 146 17.51 8.52 22.94
C SER A 146 18.32 9.69 22.41
N ILE A 147 17.67 10.63 21.72
CA ILE A 147 18.27 11.91 21.35
C ILE A 147 18.34 12.76 22.63
N PRO A 148 19.50 13.36 22.96
CA PRO A 148 19.57 14.36 24.02
C PRO A 148 18.61 15.51 23.74
N GLU A 149 17.87 15.93 24.76
CA GLU A 149 17.02 17.12 24.69
C GLU A 149 17.88 18.35 24.37
N ARG A 150 17.40 19.21 23.47
CA ARG A 150 18.13 20.43 23.12
C ARG A 150 18.09 21.37 24.32
N LEU A 151 19.26 21.70 24.85
CA LEU A 151 19.40 22.60 26.00
C LEU A 151 18.88 24.03 25.72
N ASP A 152 18.83 24.44 24.44
CA ASP A 152 18.35 25.75 24.00
C ASP A 152 17.03 25.61 23.21
N ALA A 153 15.88 25.73 23.90
CA ALA A 153 14.55 25.65 23.29
C ALA A 153 14.04 26.98 22.68
N ASN A 154 14.83 28.06 22.78
CA ASN A 154 14.49 29.41 22.33
C ASN A 154 15.38 29.86 21.16
N THR A 155 15.53 29.01 20.13
CA THR A 155 16.19 29.44 18.89
C THR A 155 15.17 30.05 17.92
N THR A 156 15.60 31.03 17.11
CA THR A 156 14.77 31.63 16.04
C THR A 156 14.22 30.60 15.05
N ARG A 157 14.90 29.44 14.93
CA ARG A 157 14.42 28.27 14.19
C ARG A 157 13.14 27.69 14.80
N ASP A 158 13.06 27.57 16.12
CA ASP A 158 11.91 26.93 16.80
C ASP A 158 10.71 27.88 16.85
N GLU A 159 10.94 29.19 16.78
CA GLU A 159 9.91 30.20 16.46
C GLU A 159 9.41 30.08 15.02
N ALA A 160 10.31 30.02 14.03
CA ALA A 160 9.95 29.84 12.63
C ALA A 160 9.17 28.53 12.38
N LEU A 161 9.55 27.43 13.06
CA LEU A 161 8.83 26.15 12.99
C LEU A 161 7.43 26.24 13.62
N ARG A 162 7.27 26.95 14.75
CA ARG A 162 5.95 27.19 15.37
C ARG A 162 5.05 28.06 14.47
N ALA A 163 5.59 29.15 13.92
CA ALA A 163 4.88 30.02 13.00
C ALA A 163 4.44 29.27 11.72
N HIS A 164 5.33 28.46 11.14
CA HIS A 164 4.99 27.60 10.00
C HIS A 164 3.90 26.59 10.34
N LYS A 165 4.00 25.91 11.50
CA LYS A 165 2.97 24.95 11.94
C LYS A 165 1.60 25.62 12.12
N SER A 166 1.55 26.81 12.73
CA SER A 166 0.30 27.57 12.87
C SER A 166 -0.30 27.93 11.51
N ALA A 167 0.51 28.44 10.58
CA ALA A 167 0.04 28.81 9.24
C ALA A 167 -0.46 27.59 8.42
N MET A 168 0.15 26.42 8.60
CA MET A 168 -0.34 25.16 8.02
C MET A 168 -1.65 24.70 8.66
N GLU A 169 -1.81 24.84 9.98
CA GLU A 169 -3.05 24.54 10.69
C GLU A 169 -4.22 25.44 10.25
N ASP A 170 -3.96 26.74 10.06
CA ASP A 170 -4.92 27.70 9.50
C ASP A 170 -5.29 27.38 8.04
N GLN A 171 -4.35 26.89 7.24
CA GLN A 171 -4.61 26.43 5.87
C GLN A 171 -5.43 25.14 5.83
N LEU A 172 -5.09 24.15 6.66
CA LEU A 172 -5.84 22.89 6.79
C LEU A 172 -7.27 23.14 7.26
N THR A 173 -7.45 24.06 8.22
CA THR A 173 -8.76 24.44 8.73
C THR A 173 -9.62 25.10 7.65
N ARG A 174 -9.07 26.09 6.92
CA ARG A 174 -9.77 26.74 5.78
C ARG A 174 -10.11 25.78 4.65
N ASN A 175 -9.25 24.80 4.37
CA ASN A 175 -9.50 23.75 3.38
C ASN A 175 -10.47 22.66 3.88
N GLY A 176 -10.97 22.76 5.12
CA GLY A 176 -11.89 21.80 5.73
C GLY A 176 -11.25 20.43 6.01
N ALA A 177 -9.92 20.34 6.12
CA ALA A 177 -9.22 19.08 6.38
C ALA A 177 -9.61 18.47 7.74
N PHE A 178 -9.94 19.31 8.72
CA PHE A 178 -10.44 18.92 10.03
C PHE A 178 -11.99 18.86 10.12
N ALA A 179 -12.70 18.99 8.99
CA ALA A 179 -14.15 18.88 8.97
C ALA A 179 -14.58 17.41 8.88
N PHE A 180 -15.55 17.03 9.71
CA PHE A 180 -16.13 15.68 9.80
C PHE A 180 -17.64 15.74 9.63
N PRO A 181 -18.29 14.67 9.14
CA PRO A 181 -19.75 14.59 9.07
C PRO A 181 -20.37 14.46 10.48
N SER A 182 -21.69 14.62 10.57
CA SER A 182 -22.45 14.42 11.82
C SER A 182 -22.28 13.00 12.37
N LYS A 183 -22.54 12.82 13.68
CA LYS A 183 -22.44 11.50 14.34
C LYS A 183 -23.28 10.43 13.63
N ASP A 184 -24.49 10.79 13.20
CA ASP A 184 -25.44 9.91 12.47
C ASP A 184 -24.89 9.30 11.16
N ILE A 185 -23.89 9.95 10.54
CA ILE A 185 -23.16 9.43 9.37
C ILE A 185 -21.85 8.79 9.84
N ARG A 186 -21.11 9.50 10.70
CA ARG A 186 -19.77 9.12 11.16
C ARG A 186 -19.74 7.75 11.84
N GLU A 187 -20.73 7.46 12.66
CA GLU A 187 -20.81 6.23 13.47
C GLU A 187 -21.13 4.99 12.62
N PRO A 188 -22.11 5.00 11.72
CA PRO A 188 -22.27 3.92 10.72
C PRO A 188 -21.05 3.69 9.82
N LEU A 189 -20.26 4.72 9.50
CA LEU A 189 -18.99 4.54 8.77
C LEU A 189 -17.91 3.86 9.62
N LEU A 190 -17.81 4.22 10.91
CA LEU A 190 -16.92 3.53 11.85
C LEU A 190 -17.37 2.08 12.09
N GLN A 191 -18.68 1.83 12.18
CA GLN A 191 -19.26 0.49 12.28
C GLN A 191 -18.88 -0.37 11.06
N ALA A 192 -18.96 0.17 9.84
CA ALA A 192 -18.52 -0.53 8.64
C ALA A 192 -17.01 -0.87 8.69
N TYR A 193 -16.17 0.05 9.18
CA TYR A 193 -14.74 -0.20 9.41
C TYR A 193 -14.53 -1.36 10.41
N PHE A 194 -15.18 -1.32 11.57
CA PHE A 194 -15.01 -2.32 12.63
C PHE A 194 -15.62 -3.69 12.32
N THR A 195 -16.61 -3.74 11.41
CA THR A 195 -17.27 -4.97 10.96
C THR A 195 -16.47 -5.66 9.85
N TRP A 196 -16.05 -4.93 8.80
CA TRP A 196 -15.54 -5.54 7.58
C TRP A 196 -14.01 -5.43 7.41
N PHE A 197 -13.40 -4.33 7.86
CA PHE A 197 -11.98 -4.09 7.63
C PHE A 197 -11.11 -4.51 8.81
N HIS A 198 -11.53 -4.16 10.02
CA HIS A 198 -10.73 -4.36 11.23
C HIS A 198 -10.42 -5.84 11.55
N PRO A 199 -11.32 -6.83 11.32
CA PRO A 199 -10.98 -8.24 11.47
C PRO A 199 -9.90 -8.70 10.48
N CYS A 200 -9.85 -8.11 9.28
CA CYS A 200 -8.83 -8.43 8.29
C CYS A 200 -7.47 -7.80 8.63
N PHE A 201 -7.49 -6.56 9.12
CA PHE A 201 -6.29 -5.78 9.44
C PHE A 201 -6.44 -5.13 10.83
N PRO A 202 -6.11 -5.87 11.92
CA PRO A 202 -6.31 -5.40 13.30
C PRO A 202 -5.26 -4.36 13.75
N ILE A 203 -4.85 -3.44 12.88
CA ILE A 203 -3.78 -2.45 13.11
C ILE A 203 -4.12 -1.37 14.16
N LEU A 204 -5.38 -1.30 14.61
CA LEU A 204 -5.85 -0.39 15.66
C LEU A 204 -6.21 -1.18 16.92
N ASP A 205 -6.14 -0.51 18.07
CA ASP A 205 -6.63 -1.04 19.35
C ASP A 205 -8.07 -0.54 19.56
N ARG A 206 -9.06 -1.45 19.58
CA ARG A 206 -10.49 -1.09 19.59
C ARG A 206 -10.83 -0.20 20.79
N LYS A 207 -10.28 -0.50 21.97
CA LYS A 207 -10.53 0.24 23.20
C LYS A 207 -9.93 1.66 23.14
N VAL A 208 -8.69 1.78 22.68
CA VAL A 208 -8.05 3.10 22.51
C VAL A 208 -8.80 3.98 21.51
N ILE A 209 -9.28 3.41 20.40
CA ILE A 209 -10.05 4.17 19.41
C ILE A 209 -11.42 4.57 19.96
N HIS A 210 -12.12 3.68 20.66
CA HIS A 210 -13.36 4.01 21.37
C HIS A 210 -13.16 5.17 22.35
N ASP A 211 -12.17 5.07 23.23
CA ASP A 211 -11.95 6.06 24.29
C ASP A 211 -11.51 7.42 23.72
N THR A 212 -10.65 7.43 22.69
CA THR A 212 -10.22 8.69 22.04
C THR A 212 -11.32 9.31 21.18
N TYR A 213 -12.21 8.51 20.58
CA TYR A 213 -13.40 9.00 19.90
C TYR A 213 -14.41 9.63 20.87
N LYS A 214 -14.72 8.93 21.97
CA LYS A 214 -15.65 9.37 23.03
C LYS A 214 -15.19 10.65 23.72
N ASN A 215 -13.87 10.80 23.91
CA ASN A 215 -13.24 11.99 24.49
C ASN A 215 -12.88 13.07 23.45
N GLU A 216 -13.32 12.92 22.19
CA GLU A 216 -13.09 13.84 21.07
C GLU A 216 -11.60 14.21 20.85
N SER A 217 -10.70 13.30 21.21
CA SER A 217 -9.23 13.43 21.15
C SER A 217 -8.56 12.53 20.11
N ILE A 218 -9.35 11.78 19.33
CA ILE A 218 -8.87 10.97 18.21
C ILE A 218 -8.16 11.85 17.16
N SER A 219 -7.04 11.35 16.65
CA SER A 219 -6.27 12.02 15.59
C SER A 219 -7.15 12.34 14.37
N PRO A 220 -7.18 13.60 13.90
CA PRO A 220 -7.87 13.95 12.66
C PRO A 220 -7.35 13.18 11.44
N LEU A 221 -6.04 12.95 11.34
CA LEU A 221 -5.44 12.15 10.27
C LEU A 221 -6.03 10.73 10.28
N LEU A 222 -6.02 10.08 11.44
CA LEU A 222 -6.53 8.72 11.58
C LEU A 222 -8.04 8.65 11.34
N LEU A 223 -8.81 9.60 11.87
CA LEU A 223 -10.27 9.62 11.69
C LEU A 223 -10.65 9.82 10.22
N GLN A 224 -10.02 10.74 9.49
CA GLN A 224 -10.26 10.87 8.04
C GLN A 224 -9.90 9.58 7.30
N SER A 225 -8.77 8.94 7.64
CA SER A 225 -8.36 7.65 7.05
C SER A 225 -9.33 6.50 7.38
N MET A 226 -9.90 6.45 8.59
CA MET A 226 -10.92 5.47 8.97
C MET A 226 -12.24 5.70 8.24
N LEU A 227 -12.67 6.95 8.06
CA LEU A 227 -13.89 7.29 7.33
C LEU A 227 -13.77 7.02 5.82
N PHE A 228 -12.58 7.19 5.23
CA PHE A 228 -12.28 6.76 3.87
C PHE A 228 -12.53 5.25 3.65
N ILE A 229 -12.06 4.40 4.57
CA ILE A 229 -12.34 2.96 4.52
C ILE A 229 -13.81 2.66 4.84
N GLY A 230 -14.36 3.31 5.87
CA GLY A 230 -15.73 3.15 6.30
C GLY A 230 -16.74 3.43 5.19
N VAL A 231 -16.58 4.53 4.44
CA VAL A 231 -17.49 4.84 3.32
C VAL A 231 -17.35 3.88 2.14
N SER A 232 -16.16 3.29 1.95
CA SER A 232 -15.93 2.25 0.94
C SER A 232 -16.70 0.96 1.24
N LEU A 233 -16.95 0.66 2.53
CA LEU A 233 -17.51 -0.62 2.99
C LEU A 233 -18.92 -0.51 3.61
N CYS A 234 -19.45 0.70 3.78
CA CYS A 234 -20.78 0.91 4.36
C CYS A 234 -21.92 0.50 3.41
N PRO A 235 -23.05 -0.02 3.92
CA PRO A 235 -24.23 -0.33 3.10
C PRO A 235 -24.76 0.88 2.34
N ASP A 236 -25.40 0.66 1.19
CA ASP A 236 -25.93 1.73 0.35
C ASP A 236 -26.98 2.59 1.07
N THR A 237 -27.75 2.01 2.00
CA THR A 237 -28.70 2.72 2.87
C THR A 237 -28.04 3.69 3.84
N THR A 238 -26.80 3.41 4.26
CA THR A 238 -25.96 4.32 5.05
C THR A 238 -25.33 5.38 4.14
N PHE A 239 -24.81 4.96 2.98
CA PHE A 239 -24.21 5.87 2.01
C PHE A 239 -25.20 6.94 1.51
N ALA A 240 -26.45 6.57 1.23
CA ALA A 240 -27.49 7.51 0.78
C ALA A 240 -27.74 8.67 1.77
N LYS A 241 -27.58 8.42 3.08
CA LYS A 241 -27.71 9.44 4.12
C LYS A 241 -26.53 10.42 4.17
N ALA A 242 -25.39 10.08 3.57
CA ALA A 242 -24.18 10.90 3.60
C ALA A 242 -24.24 12.11 2.64
N GLY A 243 -25.26 12.20 1.77
CA GLY A 243 -25.47 13.35 0.89
C GLY A 243 -24.51 13.45 -0.30
N PHE A 244 -23.79 12.38 -0.64
CA PHE A 244 -22.91 12.31 -1.80
C PHE A 244 -23.60 11.63 -2.98
N GLN A 245 -23.35 12.12 -4.20
CA GLN A 245 -23.90 11.53 -5.43
C GLN A 245 -23.33 10.13 -5.71
N THR A 246 -22.04 9.90 -5.46
CA THR A 246 -21.36 8.62 -5.71
C THR A 246 -20.37 8.31 -4.59
N ARG A 247 -20.17 7.02 -4.30
CA ARG A 247 -19.25 6.54 -3.25
C ARG A 247 -17.83 7.03 -3.49
N TYR A 248 -17.38 7.06 -4.75
CA TYR A 248 -16.12 7.67 -5.18
C TYR A 248 -15.93 9.10 -4.67
N ARG A 249 -16.92 10.00 -4.81
CA ARG A 249 -16.79 11.41 -4.35
C ARG A 249 -16.59 11.52 -2.84
N ALA A 250 -17.22 10.66 -2.05
CA ALA A 250 -17.01 10.61 -0.61
C ALA A 250 -15.61 10.07 -0.26
N LYS A 251 -15.16 9.02 -0.97
CA LYS A 251 -13.80 8.46 -0.83
C LYS A 251 -12.73 9.50 -1.14
N VAL A 252 -12.85 10.21 -2.27
CA VAL A 252 -11.98 11.34 -2.65
C VAL A 252 -11.92 12.38 -1.53
N LEU A 253 -13.05 12.75 -0.95
CA LEU A 253 -13.09 13.76 0.12
C LEU A 253 -12.31 13.32 1.37
N PHE A 254 -12.62 12.15 1.94
CA PHE A 254 -11.96 11.68 3.16
C PHE A 254 -10.47 11.40 2.92
N HIS A 255 -10.13 10.78 1.79
CA HIS A 255 -8.76 10.50 1.39
C HIS A 255 -7.94 11.77 1.16
N SER A 256 -8.46 12.76 0.42
CA SER A 256 -7.74 14.03 0.17
C SER A 256 -7.55 14.86 1.43
N ARG A 257 -8.51 14.85 2.37
CA ARG A 257 -8.36 15.49 3.69
C ARG A 257 -7.27 14.81 4.52
N ALA A 258 -7.26 13.48 4.59
CA ALA A 258 -6.20 12.73 5.26
C ALA A 258 -4.82 12.99 4.62
N ARG A 259 -4.73 12.95 3.28
CA ARG A 259 -3.53 13.29 2.50
C ARG A 259 -3.01 14.69 2.84
N ALA A 260 -3.89 15.70 2.90
CA ALA A 260 -3.51 17.07 3.26
C ALA A 260 -2.93 17.18 4.69
N ILE A 261 -3.56 16.52 5.68
CA ILE A 261 -3.05 16.51 7.07
C ILE A 261 -1.69 15.81 7.16
N TYR A 262 -1.48 14.74 6.39
CA TYR A 262 -0.20 14.03 6.32
C TYR A 262 0.90 14.87 5.65
N ASP A 263 0.62 15.44 4.47
CA ASP A 263 1.59 16.23 3.70
C ASP A 263 2.04 17.51 4.44
N ALA A 264 1.22 18.02 5.36
CA ALA A 264 1.54 19.14 6.26
C ALA A 264 2.37 18.74 7.51
N ASP A 265 2.73 17.46 7.66
CA ASP A 265 3.38 16.85 8.85
C ASP A 265 2.70 17.22 10.18
N TRP A 266 1.37 17.41 10.17
CA TRP A 266 0.62 17.88 11.34
C TRP A 266 0.58 16.83 12.46
N GLU A 267 0.41 15.55 12.08
CA GLU A 267 0.37 14.43 13.03
C GLU A 267 1.78 14.16 13.61
N SER A 268 1.88 14.14 14.94
CA SER A 268 3.13 13.91 15.67
C SER A 268 3.32 12.45 16.09
N ASN A 269 2.23 11.72 16.33
CA ASN A 269 2.26 10.32 16.74
C ASN A 269 2.69 9.43 15.58
N LYS A 270 3.89 8.86 15.71
CA LYS A 270 4.54 8.05 14.67
C LYS A 270 3.82 6.73 14.41
N ILE A 271 3.09 6.18 15.38
CA ILE A 271 2.27 4.97 15.20
C ILE A 271 0.98 5.33 14.48
N THR A 272 0.33 6.42 14.86
CA THR A 272 -0.85 6.97 14.17
C THR A 272 -0.57 7.29 12.71
N LYS A 273 0.60 7.86 12.38
CA LYS A 273 1.04 8.04 10.98
C LYS A 273 1.16 6.71 10.23
N LEU A 274 1.74 5.67 10.84
CA LEU A 274 1.83 4.35 10.21
C LEU A 274 0.47 3.67 10.01
N GLN A 275 -0.44 3.83 10.96
CA GLN A 275 -1.81 3.34 10.85
C GLN A 275 -2.55 4.05 9.71
N ALA A 276 -2.51 5.39 9.68
CA ALA A 276 -3.13 6.18 8.62
C ALA A 276 -2.56 5.85 7.23
N LEU A 277 -1.23 5.78 7.07
CA LEU A 277 -0.58 5.39 5.81
C LEU A 277 -1.01 4.00 5.33
N PHE A 278 -1.20 3.04 6.25
CA PHE A 278 -1.71 1.72 5.90
C PHE A 278 -3.14 1.81 5.35
N LEU A 279 -4.01 2.60 5.97
CA LEU A 279 -5.37 2.82 5.47
C LEU A 279 -5.36 3.58 4.13
N LEU A 280 -4.52 4.61 3.96
CA LEU A 280 -4.36 5.35 2.70
C LEU A 280 -3.89 4.45 1.54
N SER A 281 -3.12 3.39 1.82
CA SER A 281 -2.72 2.41 0.81
C SER A 281 -3.86 1.61 0.18
N PHE A 282 -5.12 1.76 0.63
CA PHE A 282 -6.29 1.21 -0.06
C PHE A 282 -6.83 2.13 -1.16
N TRP A 283 -6.25 3.33 -1.32
CA TRP A 283 -6.50 4.18 -2.49
C TRP A 283 -6.03 3.50 -3.77
N ARG A 284 -6.92 3.37 -4.74
CA ARG A 284 -6.58 3.11 -6.15
C ARG A 284 -6.79 4.42 -6.89
N GLY A 285 -5.70 5.03 -7.35
CA GLY A 285 -5.76 6.14 -8.29
C GLY A 285 -5.97 5.62 -9.71
N GLY A 286 -6.30 6.52 -10.65
CA GLY A 286 -6.28 6.21 -12.08
C GLY A 286 -4.86 5.95 -12.59
N PRO A 287 -4.68 5.49 -13.84
CA PRO A 287 -3.39 5.06 -14.40
C PRO A 287 -2.32 6.16 -14.42
N ASN A 288 -2.74 7.42 -14.34
CA ASN A 288 -1.86 8.59 -14.33
C ASN A 288 -1.58 9.14 -12.92
N GLU A 289 -2.12 8.56 -11.83
CA GLU A 289 -1.84 9.02 -10.46
C GLU A 289 -0.65 8.28 -9.84
N GLU A 290 0.50 8.95 -9.73
CA GLU A 290 1.72 8.39 -9.11
C GLU A 290 1.55 8.00 -7.63
N ARG A 291 0.61 8.63 -6.91
CA ARG A 291 0.36 8.40 -5.47
C ARG A 291 -0.73 7.34 -5.22
N ASP A 292 -0.54 6.19 -5.85
CA ASP A 292 -1.43 5.03 -5.82
C ASP A 292 -1.32 4.17 -4.54
N THR A 293 -1.93 2.97 -4.56
CA THR A 293 -1.81 1.93 -3.54
C THR A 293 -0.36 1.68 -3.11
N ARG A 294 0.57 1.51 -4.06
CA ARG A 294 1.95 1.15 -3.72
C ARG A 294 2.74 2.32 -3.18
N PHE A 295 2.52 3.54 -3.67
CA PHE A 295 3.16 4.74 -3.11
C PHE A 295 2.91 4.86 -1.59
N TRP A 296 1.64 4.81 -1.15
CA TRP A 296 1.31 4.93 0.28
C TRP A 296 1.83 3.75 1.10
N LEU A 297 1.79 2.54 0.52
CA LEU A 297 2.33 1.34 1.15
C LEU A 297 3.86 1.45 1.34
N GLU A 298 4.60 1.90 0.33
CA GLU A 298 6.05 2.10 0.35
C GLU A 298 6.48 3.16 1.36
N VAL A 299 5.77 4.29 1.43
CA VAL A 299 6.01 5.33 2.46
C VAL A 299 5.79 4.75 3.87
N GLY A 300 4.74 3.96 4.06
CA GLY A 300 4.47 3.26 5.32
C GLY A 300 5.55 2.26 5.71
N ILE A 301 5.96 1.37 4.78
CA ILE A 301 7.04 0.38 4.98
C ILE A 301 8.36 1.07 5.34
N CYS A 302 8.73 2.13 4.60
CA CYS A 302 9.94 2.90 4.85
C CYS A 302 9.95 3.50 6.27
N LEU A 303 8.83 4.07 6.71
CA LEU A 303 8.71 4.64 8.05
C LEU A 303 8.67 3.55 9.16
N ALA A 304 8.10 2.38 8.89
CA ALA A 304 8.12 1.24 9.80
C ALA A 304 9.55 0.69 9.96
N GLN A 305 10.27 0.52 8.85
CA GLN A 305 11.69 0.14 8.85
C GLN A 305 12.55 1.18 9.57
N LYS A 306 12.33 2.48 9.35
CA LYS A 306 12.98 3.59 10.06
C LYS A 306 12.67 3.64 11.57
N ARG A 307 11.69 2.87 12.06
CA ARG A 307 11.44 2.63 13.50
C ARG A 307 12.03 1.33 14.02
N GLY A 308 12.60 0.48 13.17
CA GLY A 308 13.11 -0.84 13.55
C GLY A 308 12.06 -1.95 13.60
N MET A 309 10.84 -1.73 13.08
CA MET A 309 9.77 -2.76 13.08
C MET A 309 10.14 -4.04 12.31
N HIS A 310 11.17 -3.99 11.47
CA HIS A 310 11.71 -5.16 10.76
C HIS A 310 12.59 -6.06 11.64
N VAL A 311 13.07 -5.60 12.80
CA VAL A 311 14.02 -6.33 13.67
C VAL A 311 13.59 -6.26 15.13
N MET A 312 12.29 -6.50 15.39
CA MET A 312 11.67 -6.33 16.70
C MET A 312 12.31 -7.20 17.80
N SER A 313 12.85 -8.37 17.45
CA SER A 313 13.62 -9.24 18.36
C SER A 313 14.79 -8.54 19.08
N LYS A 314 15.36 -7.52 18.43
CA LYS A 314 16.52 -6.72 18.88
C LYS A 314 16.10 -5.45 19.65
N LEU A 315 14.80 -5.20 19.80
CA LEU A 315 14.26 -4.02 20.47
C LEU A 315 13.82 -4.33 21.91
N SER A 316 13.59 -3.27 22.67
CA SER A 316 13.03 -3.31 24.03
C SER A 316 11.79 -2.42 24.08
N PHE A 317 10.62 -3.00 24.29
CA PHE A 317 9.34 -2.29 24.36
C PHE A 317 9.04 -1.76 25.76
N GLN A 318 8.21 -0.72 25.87
CA GLN A 318 7.82 -0.17 27.17
C GLN A 318 6.73 -1.01 27.85
N SER A 319 5.90 -1.68 27.04
CA SER A 319 4.85 -2.60 27.48
C SER A 319 4.62 -3.69 26.44
N GLY A 320 4.07 -4.83 26.86
CA GLY A 320 3.66 -5.89 25.92
C GLY A 320 2.61 -5.41 24.92
N ARG A 321 1.70 -4.51 25.31
CA ARG A 321 0.69 -3.92 24.42
C ARG A 321 1.30 -3.09 23.29
N GLU A 322 2.43 -2.41 23.53
CA GLU A 322 3.19 -1.75 22.46
C GLU A 322 3.75 -2.79 21.48
N GLU A 323 4.42 -3.84 21.98
CA GLU A 323 4.98 -4.91 21.14
C GLU A 323 3.91 -5.60 20.27
N MET A 324 2.79 -6.00 20.88
CA MET A 324 1.67 -6.64 20.19
C MET A 324 1.08 -5.73 19.10
N LEU A 325 0.93 -4.44 19.36
CA LEU A 325 0.48 -3.47 18.34
C LEU A 325 1.50 -3.30 17.21
N TRP A 326 2.80 -3.26 17.51
CA TRP A 326 3.84 -3.20 16.48
C TRP A 326 3.86 -4.47 15.61
N LYS A 327 3.70 -5.67 16.21
CA LYS A 327 3.58 -6.93 15.47
C LYS A 327 2.38 -6.89 14.51
N ARG A 328 1.21 -6.45 14.98
CA ARG A 328 -0.01 -6.31 14.15
C ARG A 328 0.19 -5.35 12.98
N ILE A 329 0.79 -4.18 13.21
CA ILE A 329 1.08 -3.21 12.15
C ILE A 329 2.09 -3.78 11.15
N TRP A 330 3.20 -4.38 11.61
CA TRP A 330 4.23 -4.94 10.75
C TRP A 330 3.69 -6.06 9.84
N TRP A 331 2.97 -7.02 10.41
CA TRP A 331 2.42 -8.12 9.63
C TRP A 331 1.30 -7.69 8.67
N ALA A 332 0.51 -6.67 9.01
CA ALA A 332 -0.44 -6.08 8.06
C ALA A 332 0.28 -5.45 6.84
N TYR A 333 1.36 -4.69 7.07
CA TYR A 333 2.22 -4.18 5.99
C TYR A 333 2.84 -5.33 5.16
N TYR A 334 3.34 -6.38 5.81
CA TYR A 334 3.91 -7.55 5.14
C TYR A 334 2.91 -8.25 4.21
N ILE A 335 1.70 -8.55 4.73
CA ILE A 335 0.62 -9.18 3.95
C ILE A 335 0.28 -8.32 2.74
N ARG A 336 0.09 -7.01 2.94
CA ARG A 336 -0.30 -6.09 1.86
C ARG A 336 0.81 -5.91 0.82
N ASP A 337 2.09 -5.90 1.22
CA ASP A 337 3.25 -5.86 0.33
C ASP A 337 3.31 -7.11 -0.57
N GLN A 338 3.19 -8.31 0.01
CA GLN A 338 3.25 -9.54 -0.79
C GLN A 338 2.03 -9.66 -1.71
N GLN A 339 0.82 -9.34 -1.22
CA GLN A 339 -0.40 -9.33 -2.03
C GLN A 339 -0.32 -8.32 -3.18
N SER A 340 0.06 -7.07 -2.92
CA SER A 340 0.12 -6.02 -3.95
C SER A 340 1.23 -6.24 -4.97
N SER A 341 2.32 -6.91 -4.58
CA SER A 341 3.46 -7.18 -5.46
C SER A 341 3.17 -8.36 -6.38
N ALA A 342 2.58 -9.43 -5.85
CA ALA A 342 2.11 -10.58 -6.63
C ALA A 342 0.97 -10.22 -7.61
N ALA A 343 0.11 -9.25 -7.24
CA ALA A 343 -1.04 -8.81 -8.03
C ALA A 343 -0.73 -7.84 -9.20
N LEU A 344 0.56 -7.52 -9.39
CA LEU A 344 1.04 -6.60 -10.43
C LEU A 344 2.30 -7.14 -11.13
N GLY A 345 2.72 -8.38 -10.83
CA GLY A 345 3.99 -8.94 -11.30
C GLY A 345 5.26 -8.19 -10.85
N LEU A 346 5.22 -7.46 -9.73
CA LEU A 346 6.29 -6.54 -9.32
C LEU A 346 7.08 -7.02 -8.08
N PRO A 347 8.32 -6.54 -7.85
CA PRO A 347 9.11 -6.95 -6.68
C PRO A 347 8.57 -6.39 -5.36
N SER A 348 8.35 -7.28 -4.38
CA SER A 348 8.05 -6.93 -2.99
C SER A 348 9.13 -6.07 -2.33
N ARG A 349 8.71 -5.16 -1.44
CA ARG A 349 9.58 -4.17 -0.80
C ARG A 349 10.15 -4.63 0.52
N ILE A 350 9.40 -5.43 1.27
CA ILE A 350 9.92 -6.11 2.46
C ILE A 350 10.66 -7.36 2.00
N ARG A 351 11.87 -7.58 2.51
CA ARG A 351 12.68 -8.77 2.22
C ARG A 351 12.84 -9.59 3.48
N ASP A 352 12.49 -10.88 3.42
CA ASP A 352 12.60 -11.80 4.55
C ASP A 352 14.04 -11.84 5.10
N GLU A 353 15.04 -11.76 4.21
CA GLU A 353 16.47 -11.72 4.58
C GLU A 353 16.87 -10.50 5.45
N ASP A 354 16.13 -9.40 5.36
CA ASP A 354 16.37 -8.17 6.13
C ASP A 354 15.52 -8.13 7.43
N CYS A 355 14.74 -9.18 7.73
CA CYS A 355 13.72 -9.16 8.78
C CYS A 355 13.93 -10.21 9.88
N ASP A 356 13.69 -9.81 11.12
CA ASP A 356 13.65 -10.66 12.32
C ASP A 356 12.47 -10.22 13.21
N VAL A 357 11.30 -10.76 12.88
CA VAL A 357 10.02 -10.51 13.57
C VAL A 357 9.30 -11.84 13.76
N ALA A 358 8.93 -12.16 15.00
CA ALA A 358 8.16 -13.36 15.32
C ALA A 358 6.78 -13.32 14.63
N MET A 359 6.29 -14.49 14.22
CA MET A 359 4.92 -14.65 13.71
C MET A 359 3.88 -14.12 14.70
N LEU A 360 2.71 -13.75 14.18
CA LEU A 360 1.55 -13.42 15.02
C LEU A 360 1.12 -14.64 15.84
N GLU A 361 0.73 -14.39 17.08
CA GLU A 361 0.18 -15.34 18.03
C GLU A 361 -1.21 -14.84 18.48
N PRO A 362 -2.13 -15.70 18.98
CA PRO A 362 -3.47 -15.30 19.40
C PRO A 362 -3.51 -14.13 20.39
N LYS A 363 -2.51 -14.05 21.29
CA LYS A 363 -2.36 -12.95 22.26
C LYS A 363 -2.14 -11.59 21.60
N ASP A 364 -1.50 -11.52 20.42
CA ASP A 364 -1.21 -10.26 19.75
C ASP A 364 -2.48 -9.60 19.19
N ILE A 365 -3.51 -10.42 18.92
CA ILE A 365 -4.76 -10.04 18.25
C ILE A 365 -5.93 -9.88 19.23
N LYS A 366 -5.94 -10.68 20.32
CA LYS A 366 -7.05 -10.71 21.27
C LYS A 366 -7.26 -9.35 21.95
N ASP A 367 -8.49 -8.85 21.93
CA ASP A 367 -8.85 -7.63 22.65
C ASP A 367 -8.80 -7.89 24.18
N GLU A 368 -8.05 -7.07 24.92
CA GLU A 368 -7.89 -7.17 26.38
C GLU A 368 -9.10 -6.63 27.16
N GLU A 369 -9.80 -5.67 26.57
CA GLU A 369 -10.84 -4.85 27.20
C GLU A 369 -12.08 -4.78 26.31
N SER A 370 -13.27 -4.81 26.91
CA SER A 370 -14.53 -4.55 26.22
C SER A 370 -14.80 -3.04 26.07
N VAL A 371 -15.64 -2.70 25.09
CA VAL A 371 -16.17 -1.34 24.86
C VAL A 371 -17.64 -1.29 25.29
N ASP A 372 -18.09 -0.14 25.80
CA ASP A 372 -19.50 0.09 26.12
C ASP A 372 -20.36 0.33 24.87
N ASP A 373 -19.85 1.07 23.88
CA ASP A 373 -20.53 1.23 22.58
C ASP A 373 -20.18 0.09 21.60
N GLN A 374 -20.83 -1.05 21.80
CA GLN A 374 -20.70 -2.21 20.90
C GLN A 374 -21.45 -2.02 19.57
N ALA A 375 -22.34 -1.02 19.46
CA ALA A 375 -23.08 -0.76 18.22
C ALA A 375 -22.15 -0.15 17.16
N VAL A 376 -21.34 0.83 17.55
CA VAL A 376 -20.39 1.51 16.66
C VAL A 376 -19.07 0.75 16.54
N PHE A 377 -18.53 0.24 17.65
CA PHE A 377 -17.17 -0.34 17.67
C PHE A 377 -17.15 -1.87 17.53
N GLY A 378 -18.31 -2.52 17.59
CA GLY A 378 -18.45 -3.97 17.44
C GLY A 378 -17.80 -4.79 18.57
N VAL A 379 -17.85 -6.11 18.41
CA VAL A 379 -17.28 -7.09 19.35
C VAL A 379 -16.33 -8.02 18.59
N GLN A 380 -15.20 -8.37 19.20
CA GLN A 380 -14.30 -9.38 18.63
C GLN A 380 -14.94 -10.77 18.71
N ARG A 381 -15.00 -11.46 17.57
CA ARG A 381 -15.50 -12.83 17.45
C ARG A 381 -14.34 -13.82 17.38
N ALA A 382 -14.63 -15.10 17.59
CA ALA A 382 -13.61 -16.16 17.59
C ALA A 382 -12.83 -16.19 16.25
N GLU A 383 -13.53 -16.04 15.12
CA GLU A 383 -12.93 -16.05 13.78
C GLU A 383 -12.00 -14.85 13.49
N HIS A 384 -12.10 -13.75 14.25
CA HIS A 384 -11.25 -12.56 14.07
C HIS A 384 -9.80 -12.77 14.55
N ILE A 385 -9.57 -13.75 15.43
CA ILE A 385 -8.24 -14.01 16.03
C ILE A 385 -7.33 -14.83 15.09
N PRO A 386 -7.75 -15.99 14.54
CA PRO A 386 -6.89 -16.77 13.67
C PRO A 386 -6.72 -16.19 12.27
N TYR A 387 -7.72 -15.50 11.70
CA TYR A 387 -7.65 -14.95 10.34
C TYR A 387 -6.35 -14.17 10.02
N PRO A 388 -5.96 -13.12 10.79
CA PRO A 388 -4.74 -12.36 10.50
C PRO A 388 -3.46 -13.17 10.71
N ILE A 389 -3.47 -14.17 11.61
CA ILE A 389 -2.35 -15.08 11.87
C ILE A 389 -2.13 -15.98 10.65
N GLU A 390 -3.19 -16.60 10.15
CA GLU A 390 -3.13 -17.50 9.00
C GLU A 390 -2.87 -16.73 7.69
N MET A 391 -3.38 -15.50 7.55
CA MET A 391 -3.00 -14.61 6.46
C MET A 391 -1.51 -14.23 6.48
N ALA A 392 -0.92 -14.00 7.66
CA ALA A 392 0.52 -13.76 7.75
C ALA A 392 1.33 -14.99 7.29
N LYS A 393 0.89 -16.21 7.61
CA LYS A 393 1.54 -17.45 7.12
C LYS A 393 1.40 -17.60 5.59
N LEU A 394 0.19 -17.43 5.05
CA LEU A 394 -0.01 -17.49 3.59
C LEU A 394 0.76 -16.39 2.85
N ALA A 395 0.93 -15.19 3.41
CA ALA A 395 1.75 -14.16 2.80
C ALA A 395 3.23 -14.58 2.65
N ARG A 396 3.78 -15.35 3.60
CA ARG A 396 5.14 -15.91 3.49
C ARG A 396 5.23 -17.00 2.42
N LEU A 397 4.23 -17.87 2.31
CA LEU A 397 4.16 -18.86 1.23
C LEU A 397 4.01 -18.18 -0.14
N LEU A 398 3.21 -17.12 -0.24
CA LEU A 398 3.08 -16.30 -1.45
C LEU A 398 4.44 -15.71 -1.86
N ARG A 399 5.19 -15.15 -0.91
CA ARG A 399 6.57 -14.69 -1.16
C ARG A 399 7.46 -15.82 -1.65
N ALA A 400 7.45 -16.98 -1.01
CA ALA A 400 8.24 -18.14 -1.44
C ALA A 400 7.90 -18.56 -2.88
N ILE A 401 6.62 -18.63 -3.25
CA ILE A 401 6.15 -18.96 -4.61
C ILE A 401 6.61 -17.92 -5.64
N VAL A 402 6.42 -16.63 -5.38
CA VAL A 402 6.81 -15.55 -6.31
C VAL A 402 8.33 -15.52 -6.50
N SER A 403 9.10 -15.62 -5.40
CA SER A 403 10.57 -15.60 -5.45
C SER A 403 11.23 -16.82 -6.10
N THR A 404 10.50 -17.94 -6.25
CA THR A 404 11.00 -19.17 -6.87
C THR A 404 10.55 -19.34 -8.33
N GLN A 405 9.33 -18.92 -8.68
CA GLN A 405 8.78 -19.17 -10.02
C GLN A 405 8.71 -17.93 -10.93
N TYR A 406 8.76 -16.71 -10.37
CA TYR A 406 8.48 -15.46 -11.11
C TYR A 406 9.69 -14.50 -11.09
N VAL A 407 10.90 -15.04 -11.05
CA VAL A 407 12.16 -14.27 -11.10
C VAL A 407 12.76 -14.22 -12.51
N PRO A 408 13.33 -13.09 -12.99
CA PRO A 408 13.85 -12.97 -14.36
C PRO A 408 15.10 -13.80 -14.70
N ARG A 409 15.75 -14.39 -13.69
CA ARG A 409 16.89 -15.30 -13.87
C ARG A 409 16.46 -16.68 -13.44
N GLU A 410 16.96 -17.71 -14.14
CA GLU A 410 16.71 -19.10 -13.77
C GLU A 410 16.97 -19.32 -12.27
N PRO A 411 16.10 -20.06 -11.57
CA PRO A 411 16.32 -20.39 -10.17
C PRO A 411 17.68 -21.06 -10.02
N THR A 412 18.50 -20.58 -9.09
CA THR A 412 19.71 -21.30 -8.71
C THR A 412 19.31 -22.70 -8.23
N ALA A 413 20.16 -23.71 -8.47
CA ALA A 413 19.87 -25.11 -8.14
C ALA A 413 19.58 -25.39 -6.64
N ASN A 414 19.69 -24.37 -5.78
CA ASN A 414 19.36 -24.40 -4.36
C ASN A 414 17.98 -23.79 -4.03
N GLY A 415 17.14 -23.48 -5.04
CA GLY A 415 15.79 -22.97 -4.83
C GLY A 415 14.84 -24.00 -4.22
N ILE A 416 13.81 -23.53 -3.50
CA ILE A 416 12.75 -24.40 -2.96
C ILE A 416 11.97 -25.01 -4.13
N SER A 417 11.81 -26.33 -4.15
CA SER A 417 11.10 -27.03 -5.23
C SER A 417 9.58 -26.79 -5.19
N ARG A 418 8.90 -26.97 -6.33
CA ARG A 418 7.43 -26.87 -6.42
C ARG A 418 6.73 -27.86 -5.49
N GLU A 419 7.30 -29.06 -5.35
CA GLU A 419 6.80 -30.15 -4.52
C GLU A 419 6.92 -29.80 -3.02
N THR A 420 8.00 -29.11 -2.64
CA THR A 420 8.18 -28.62 -1.26
C THR A 420 7.18 -27.51 -0.94
N LEU A 421 6.94 -26.57 -1.86
CA LEU A 421 5.92 -25.53 -1.70
C LEU A 421 4.50 -26.11 -1.65
N HIS A 422 4.21 -27.14 -2.46
CA HIS A 422 2.96 -27.89 -2.38
C HIS A 422 2.80 -28.54 -1.00
N ALA A 423 3.83 -29.24 -0.51
CA ALA A 423 3.80 -29.89 0.80
C ALA A 423 3.54 -28.87 1.93
N GLN A 424 4.17 -27.69 1.87
CA GLN A 424 3.93 -26.61 2.84
C GLN A 424 2.51 -26.03 2.78
N LEU A 425 1.88 -25.96 1.60
CA LEU A 425 0.48 -25.55 1.46
C LEU A 425 -0.47 -26.58 2.11
N THR A 426 -0.27 -27.87 1.81
CA THR A 426 -1.05 -28.98 2.38
C THR A 426 -0.84 -29.11 3.90
N GLU A 427 0.40 -28.90 4.38
CA GLU A 427 0.72 -28.87 5.80
C GLU A 427 0.01 -27.70 6.49
N TRP A 428 0.02 -26.51 5.89
CA TRP A 428 -0.69 -25.35 6.42
C TRP A 428 -2.21 -25.59 6.53
N GLU A 429 -2.84 -26.17 5.50
CA GLU A 429 -4.28 -26.47 5.51
C GLU A 429 -4.65 -27.50 6.59
N SER A 430 -3.81 -28.52 6.81
CA SER A 430 -4.09 -29.54 7.83
C SER A 430 -3.98 -29.01 9.28
N HIS A 431 -3.20 -27.95 9.51
CA HIS A 431 -3.06 -27.27 10.80
C HIS A 431 -4.06 -26.12 11.03
N LEU A 432 -5.03 -25.90 10.12
CA LEU A 432 -6.02 -24.84 10.29
C LEU A 432 -6.89 -25.03 11.55
N PRO A 433 -7.11 -23.96 12.34
CA PRO A 433 -8.05 -23.99 13.46
C PRO A 433 -9.49 -24.17 12.97
N ALA A 434 -10.37 -24.68 13.83
CA ALA A 434 -11.75 -25.05 13.46
C ALA A 434 -12.57 -23.85 12.94
N GLU A 435 -12.29 -22.65 13.48
CA GLU A 435 -12.87 -21.37 13.09
C GLU A 435 -12.50 -20.92 11.67
N MET A 436 -11.55 -21.60 11.00
CA MET A 436 -11.04 -21.25 9.67
C MET A 436 -11.28 -22.36 8.61
N LYS A 437 -12.10 -23.37 8.92
CA LYS A 437 -12.41 -24.50 8.02
C LYS A 437 -13.74 -24.27 7.28
N LEU A 438 -13.71 -24.32 5.95
CA LEU A 438 -14.84 -24.07 5.04
C LEU A 438 -16.17 -24.74 5.46
N GLU A 439 -16.12 -25.93 6.03
CA GLU A 439 -17.28 -26.79 6.29
C GLU A 439 -18.07 -26.43 7.58
N SER A 440 -17.65 -25.43 8.36
CA SER A 440 -18.07 -25.26 9.77
C SER A 440 -18.80 -23.96 10.11
N HIS A 441 -19.29 -23.18 9.13
CA HIS A 441 -19.69 -21.79 9.37
C HIS A 441 -21.12 -21.42 8.95
N SER A 442 -21.89 -20.91 9.93
CA SER A 442 -23.25 -20.42 9.76
C SER A 442 -23.39 -18.89 9.86
N THR A 443 -22.36 -18.18 10.34
CA THR A 443 -22.41 -16.71 10.48
C THR A 443 -21.83 -16.02 9.24
N PRO A 444 -22.41 -14.89 8.77
CA PRO A 444 -21.89 -14.19 7.60
C PRO A 444 -20.44 -13.69 7.76
N SER A 445 -20.02 -13.37 9.00
CA SER A 445 -18.64 -12.99 9.34
C SER A 445 -17.64 -14.14 9.17
N ALA A 446 -17.98 -15.33 9.65
CA ALA A 446 -17.16 -16.52 9.48
C ALA A 446 -17.08 -16.95 8.01
N ILE A 447 -18.21 -16.93 7.28
CA ILE A 447 -18.24 -17.18 5.82
C ILE A 447 -17.35 -16.18 5.08
N PHE A 448 -17.40 -14.89 5.44
CA PHE A 448 -16.56 -13.85 4.84
C PHE A 448 -15.07 -14.10 5.07
N LEU A 449 -14.62 -14.23 6.33
CA LEU A 449 -13.20 -14.37 6.65
C LEU A 449 -12.62 -15.70 6.15
N THR A 450 -13.35 -16.80 6.26
CA THR A 450 -12.89 -18.08 5.69
C THR A 450 -12.91 -18.06 4.17
N GLY A 451 -13.89 -17.42 3.55
CA GLY A 451 -13.93 -17.19 2.11
C GLY A 451 -12.67 -16.46 1.64
N LEU A 452 -12.31 -15.34 2.25
CA LEU A 452 -11.07 -14.59 1.93
C LEU A 452 -9.80 -15.42 2.13
N LEU A 453 -9.72 -16.17 3.24
CA LEU A 453 -8.59 -17.03 3.56
C LEU A 453 -8.38 -18.12 2.50
N HIS A 454 -9.46 -18.83 2.14
CA HIS A 454 -9.42 -19.92 1.17
C HIS A 454 -9.33 -19.43 -0.28
N MET A 455 -9.85 -18.24 -0.60
CA MET A 455 -9.57 -17.57 -1.88
C MET A 455 -8.08 -17.27 -2.04
N THR A 456 -7.42 -16.80 -0.97
CA THR A 456 -5.97 -16.58 -0.98
C THR A 456 -5.22 -17.91 -1.15
N TYR A 457 -5.57 -18.93 -0.37
CA TYR A 457 -4.97 -20.27 -0.45
C TYR A 457 -5.06 -20.89 -1.86
N ASN A 458 -6.24 -20.88 -2.47
CA ASN A 458 -6.42 -21.36 -3.84
C ASN A 458 -5.65 -20.51 -4.86
N ASN A 459 -5.56 -19.18 -4.66
CA ASN A 459 -4.74 -18.33 -5.52
C ASN A 459 -3.23 -18.68 -5.46
N LEU A 460 -2.72 -19.16 -4.31
CA LEU A 460 -1.35 -19.66 -4.21
C LEU A 460 -1.15 -20.95 -5.03
N TYR A 461 -2.11 -21.88 -5.05
CA TYR A 461 -2.07 -23.02 -5.97
C TYR A 461 -2.14 -22.60 -7.44
N ILE A 462 -3.00 -21.62 -7.78
CA ILE A 462 -3.05 -21.05 -9.12
C ILE A 462 -1.67 -20.52 -9.49
N LEU A 463 -1.03 -19.69 -8.66
CA LEU A 463 0.32 -19.17 -8.93
C LEU A 463 1.39 -20.28 -9.03
N LEU A 464 1.33 -21.31 -8.17
CA LEU A 464 2.31 -22.39 -8.12
C LEU A 464 2.26 -23.34 -9.34
N TYR A 465 1.08 -23.48 -9.96
CA TYR A 465 0.83 -24.38 -11.09
C TYR A 465 0.47 -23.67 -12.42
N ARG A 466 0.23 -22.34 -12.41
CA ARG A 466 -0.04 -21.50 -13.61
C ARG A 466 0.93 -21.79 -14.76
N PRO A 467 2.26 -21.87 -14.58
CA PRO A 467 3.17 -22.14 -15.70
C PRO A 467 2.90 -23.46 -16.43
N LEU A 468 2.52 -24.51 -15.68
CA LEU A 468 2.22 -25.84 -16.21
C LEU A 468 0.81 -25.93 -16.81
N PHE A 469 -0.13 -25.15 -16.29
CA PHE A 469 -1.45 -24.99 -16.89
C PHE A 469 -1.38 -24.22 -18.21
N LEU A 470 -0.58 -23.15 -18.30
CA LEU A 470 -0.41 -22.38 -19.52
C LEU A 470 0.34 -23.17 -20.59
N HIS A 471 1.46 -23.82 -20.24
CA HIS A 471 2.28 -24.59 -21.17
C HIS A 471 2.30 -26.09 -20.81
N PRO A 472 1.19 -26.83 -21.07
CA PRO A 472 1.11 -28.24 -20.76
C PRO A 472 2.03 -29.05 -21.68
N THR A 473 2.84 -29.92 -21.09
CA THR A 473 3.49 -31.04 -21.77
C THR A 473 2.74 -32.33 -21.46
N THR A 474 2.94 -33.37 -22.28
CA THR A 474 2.35 -34.72 -22.06
C THR A 474 2.69 -35.34 -20.70
N THR A 475 3.71 -34.84 -19.99
CA THR A 475 4.10 -35.26 -18.64
C THR A 475 3.59 -34.35 -17.52
N THR A 476 3.11 -33.14 -17.84
CA THR A 476 2.73 -32.11 -16.84
C THR A 476 1.25 -31.71 -16.89
N GLU A 477 0.47 -32.19 -17.85
CA GLU A 477 -0.96 -31.92 -17.98
C GLU A 477 -1.76 -32.21 -16.69
N THR A 478 -1.45 -33.32 -16.00
CA THR A 478 -2.05 -33.68 -14.70
C THR A 478 -1.68 -32.70 -13.58
N GLN A 479 -0.51 -32.07 -13.64
CA GLN A 479 -0.10 -31.04 -12.70
C GLN A 479 -0.75 -29.68 -13.02
N GLY A 480 -0.93 -29.36 -14.31
CA GLY A 480 -1.69 -28.19 -14.75
C GLY A 480 -3.14 -28.20 -14.26
N ALA A 481 -3.76 -29.39 -14.17
CA ALA A 481 -5.12 -29.56 -13.64
C ALA A 481 -5.28 -29.07 -12.19
N ILE A 482 -4.22 -29.02 -11.38
CA ILE A 482 -4.26 -28.51 -10.00
C ILE A 482 -4.65 -27.02 -9.96
N ALA A 483 -4.18 -26.22 -10.93
CA ALA A 483 -4.58 -24.81 -11.05
C ALA A 483 -6.07 -24.67 -11.39
N LEU A 484 -6.60 -25.55 -12.25
CA LEU A 484 -8.02 -25.57 -12.63
C LEU A 484 -8.93 -26.03 -11.47
N GLU A 485 -8.48 -26.97 -10.64
CA GLU A 485 -9.21 -27.36 -9.43
C GLU A 485 -9.17 -26.28 -8.34
N ALA A 486 -8.05 -25.57 -8.20
CA ALA A 486 -7.98 -24.39 -7.33
C ALA A 486 -8.90 -23.25 -7.81
N ALA A 487 -8.97 -22.98 -9.12
CA ALA A 487 -9.94 -22.04 -9.70
C ALA A 487 -11.39 -22.52 -9.51
N THR A 488 -11.65 -23.83 -9.61
CA THR A 488 -12.98 -24.42 -9.37
C THR A 488 -13.43 -24.24 -7.92
N ARG A 489 -12.55 -24.49 -6.95
CA ARG A 489 -12.79 -24.23 -5.52
C ARG A 489 -13.01 -22.73 -5.26
N SER A 490 -12.22 -21.87 -5.89
CA SER A 490 -12.37 -20.40 -5.78
C SER A 490 -13.73 -19.90 -6.25
N THR A 491 -14.26 -20.40 -7.38
CA THR A 491 -15.60 -20.01 -7.85
C THR A 491 -16.71 -20.42 -6.88
N ARG A 492 -16.65 -21.61 -6.27
CA ARG A 492 -17.62 -22.04 -5.24
C ARG A 492 -17.60 -21.12 -4.02
N ILE A 493 -16.42 -20.61 -3.64
CA ILE A 493 -16.29 -19.65 -2.53
C ILE A 493 -16.89 -18.29 -2.92
N ILE A 494 -16.61 -17.79 -4.13
CA ILE A 494 -17.24 -16.55 -4.66
C ILE A 494 -18.77 -16.69 -4.68
N GLU A 495 -19.30 -17.80 -5.18
CA GLU A 495 -20.73 -18.12 -5.22
C GLU A 495 -21.36 -18.10 -3.81
N GLY A 496 -20.72 -18.76 -2.83
CA GLY A 496 -21.15 -18.74 -1.43
C GLY A 496 -21.04 -17.35 -0.77
N MET A 497 -20.08 -16.52 -1.16
CA MET A 497 -20.00 -15.13 -0.68
C MET A 497 -21.05 -14.23 -1.37
N LEU A 498 -21.40 -14.49 -2.63
CA LEU A 498 -22.42 -13.75 -3.38
C LEU A 498 -23.82 -14.00 -2.80
N SER A 499 -24.17 -15.26 -2.51
CA SER A 499 -25.49 -15.62 -1.95
C SER A 499 -25.79 -14.96 -0.58
N HIS A 500 -24.74 -14.56 0.15
CA HIS A 500 -24.83 -13.83 1.41
C HIS A 500 -24.55 -12.31 1.29
N ASN A 501 -24.39 -11.77 0.08
CA ASN A 501 -24.06 -10.35 -0.19
C ASN A 501 -22.73 -9.88 0.46
N LEU A 502 -21.76 -10.79 0.58
CA LEU A 502 -20.49 -10.56 1.28
C LEU A 502 -19.37 -10.06 0.36
N VAL A 503 -19.45 -10.32 -0.95
CA VAL A 503 -18.39 -10.00 -1.92
C VAL A 503 -18.09 -8.50 -1.99
N GLN A 504 -19.11 -7.64 -1.95
CA GLN A 504 -18.95 -6.18 -1.94
C GLN A 504 -18.06 -5.68 -0.77
N HIS A 505 -18.04 -6.38 0.37
CA HIS A 505 -17.23 -5.99 1.52
C HIS A 505 -15.77 -6.49 1.44
N GLY A 506 -15.43 -7.27 0.40
CA GLY A 506 -14.10 -7.87 0.24
C GLY A 506 -12.98 -6.84 0.06
N PRO A 507 -11.80 -7.05 0.66
CA PRO A 507 -10.64 -6.17 0.47
C PRO A 507 -9.99 -6.37 -0.92
N ASN A 508 -9.10 -5.43 -1.27
CA ASN A 508 -8.43 -5.33 -2.58
C ASN A 508 -7.79 -6.63 -3.13
N HIS A 509 -7.38 -7.60 -2.30
CA HIS A 509 -6.81 -8.87 -2.77
C HIS A 509 -7.87 -9.83 -3.33
N LEU A 510 -9.13 -9.75 -2.90
CA LEU A 510 -10.20 -10.59 -3.44
C LEU A 510 -10.42 -10.32 -4.93
N ILE A 511 -10.27 -9.07 -5.36
CA ILE A 511 -10.29 -8.66 -6.78
C ILE A 511 -9.21 -9.43 -7.56
N THR A 512 -7.97 -9.47 -7.06
CA THR A 512 -6.86 -10.22 -7.70
C THR A 512 -7.16 -11.71 -7.78
N HIS A 513 -7.73 -12.30 -6.74
CA HIS A 513 -8.01 -13.75 -6.69
C HIS A 513 -9.20 -14.13 -7.58
N ALA A 514 -10.26 -13.31 -7.62
CA ALA A 514 -11.40 -13.47 -8.51
C ALA A 514 -10.99 -13.30 -9.98
N PHE A 515 -10.16 -12.29 -10.30
CA PHE A 515 -9.61 -12.11 -11.65
C PHE A 515 -8.65 -13.26 -12.03
N SER A 516 -7.81 -13.73 -11.10
CA SER A 516 -6.96 -14.89 -11.33
C SER A 516 -7.76 -16.16 -11.63
N THR A 517 -8.89 -16.34 -10.96
CA THR A 517 -9.84 -17.44 -11.18
C THR A 517 -10.54 -17.31 -12.54
N LEU A 518 -11.00 -16.09 -12.89
CA LEU A 518 -11.61 -15.76 -14.19
C LEU A 518 -10.70 -16.16 -15.36
N CYS A 519 -9.41 -15.79 -15.31
CA CYS A 519 -8.46 -16.10 -16.38
C CYS A 519 -8.27 -17.62 -16.56
N ILE A 520 -8.15 -18.40 -15.48
CA ILE A 520 -8.02 -19.86 -15.57
C ILE A 520 -9.29 -20.48 -16.21
N HIS A 521 -10.49 -20.08 -15.79
CA HIS A 521 -11.73 -20.58 -16.39
C HIS A 521 -11.91 -20.15 -17.84
N THR A 522 -11.50 -18.94 -18.20
CA THR A 522 -11.61 -18.43 -19.58
C THR A 522 -10.64 -19.16 -20.50
N ILE A 523 -9.40 -19.40 -20.08
CA ILE A 523 -8.43 -20.24 -20.82
C ILE A 523 -8.97 -21.66 -20.98
N ASN A 524 -9.57 -22.24 -19.92
CA ASN A 524 -10.20 -23.55 -20.01
C ASN A 524 -11.43 -23.57 -20.95
N CYS A 525 -12.20 -22.48 -21.00
CA CYS A 525 -13.31 -22.30 -21.95
C CYS A 525 -12.81 -22.29 -23.40
N CYS A 526 -11.73 -21.56 -23.69
CA CYS A 526 -11.11 -21.51 -25.02
C CYS A 526 -10.51 -22.87 -25.46
N ARG A 527 -10.05 -23.70 -24.51
CA ARG A 527 -9.37 -24.99 -24.79
C ARG A 527 -10.29 -26.21 -24.82
N THR A 528 -11.56 -26.09 -24.40
CA THR A 528 -12.47 -27.24 -24.26
C THR A 528 -13.72 -27.10 -25.13
N THR A 529 -14.42 -28.21 -25.34
CA THR A 529 -15.65 -28.27 -26.15
C THR A 529 -16.80 -28.95 -25.37
N GLY A 530 -18.02 -28.84 -25.89
CA GLY A 530 -19.20 -29.48 -25.30
C GLY A 530 -19.54 -28.97 -23.89
N THR A 531 -19.93 -29.89 -23.00
CA THR A 531 -20.36 -29.58 -21.63
C THR A 531 -19.28 -28.91 -20.79
N THR A 532 -18.01 -29.31 -20.95
CA THR A 532 -16.88 -28.73 -20.20
C THR A 532 -16.69 -27.24 -20.50
N ARG A 533 -16.85 -26.84 -21.78
CA ARG A 533 -16.82 -25.42 -22.18
C ARG A 533 -17.93 -24.63 -21.51
N LYS A 534 -19.17 -25.12 -21.55
CA LYS A 534 -20.32 -24.47 -20.90
C LYS A 534 -20.14 -24.29 -19.39
N LEU A 535 -19.55 -25.29 -18.72
CA LEU A 535 -19.26 -25.21 -17.29
C LEU A 535 -18.14 -24.21 -16.96
N ALA A 536 -17.09 -24.15 -17.79
CA ALA A 536 -16.03 -23.16 -17.66
C ALA A 536 -16.55 -21.72 -17.89
N GLU A 537 -17.39 -21.54 -18.91
CA GLU A 537 -18.08 -20.28 -19.23
C GLU A 537 -18.97 -19.79 -18.08
N HIS A 538 -19.79 -20.66 -17.50
CA HIS A 538 -20.63 -20.33 -16.34
C HIS A 538 -19.78 -19.90 -15.13
N ARG A 539 -18.68 -20.59 -14.84
CA ARG A 539 -17.76 -20.23 -13.75
C ARG A 539 -17.04 -18.90 -14.01
N ALA A 540 -16.68 -18.62 -15.26
CA ALA A 540 -16.14 -17.32 -15.66
C ALA A 540 -17.16 -16.18 -15.46
N ARG A 541 -18.44 -16.38 -15.85
CA ARG A 541 -19.53 -15.42 -15.56
C ARG A 541 -19.72 -15.18 -14.05
N LEU A 542 -19.66 -16.21 -13.21
CA LEU A 542 -19.71 -16.05 -11.74
C LEU A 542 -18.54 -15.21 -11.19
N CYS A 543 -17.34 -15.35 -11.76
CA CYS A 543 -16.20 -14.50 -11.38
C CYS A 543 -16.39 -13.05 -11.85
N LEU A 544 -16.99 -12.81 -13.03
CA LEU A 544 -17.33 -11.47 -13.50
C LEU A 544 -18.37 -10.79 -12.59
N LEU A 545 -19.43 -11.51 -12.19
CA LEU A 545 -20.41 -11.03 -11.20
C LEU A 545 -19.75 -10.70 -9.85
N GLY A 546 -18.83 -11.55 -9.37
CA GLY A 546 -18.06 -11.27 -8.17
C GLY A 546 -17.20 -9.99 -8.28
N LEU A 547 -16.60 -9.74 -9.46
CA LEU A 547 -15.85 -8.52 -9.72
C LEU A 547 -16.77 -7.28 -9.79
N GLN A 548 -17.96 -7.38 -10.40
CA GLN A 548 -18.97 -6.32 -10.43
C GLN A 548 -19.45 -5.92 -9.03
N GLU A 549 -19.69 -6.89 -8.13
CA GLU A 549 -20.07 -6.60 -6.74
C GLU A 549 -18.92 -5.92 -5.96
N LEU A 550 -17.67 -6.31 -6.20
CA LEU A 550 -16.50 -5.62 -5.62
C LEU A 550 -16.34 -4.17 -6.11
N GLN A 551 -16.71 -3.89 -7.37
CA GLN A 551 -16.64 -2.54 -7.95
C GLN A 551 -17.51 -1.51 -7.23
N LYS A 552 -18.63 -1.93 -6.64
CA LYS A 552 -19.53 -1.05 -5.87
C LYS A 552 -18.84 -0.42 -4.65
N SER A 553 -17.82 -1.07 -4.10
CA SER A 553 -17.06 -0.62 -2.92
C SER A 553 -15.68 -0.09 -3.27
N TRP A 554 -15.00 -0.74 -4.21
CA TRP A 554 -13.68 -0.35 -4.70
C TRP A 554 -13.80 0.05 -6.17
N ASP A 555 -13.90 1.36 -6.42
CA ASP A 555 -13.89 1.92 -7.77
C ASP A 555 -12.66 1.40 -8.52
N LEU A 556 -12.90 0.49 -9.45
CA LEU A 556 -11.91 -0.04 -10.37
C LEU A 556 -12.17 0.65 -11.70
N GLU A 557 -11.20 1.44 -12.16
CA GLU A 557 -11.21 1.85 -13.56
C GLU A 557 -11.10 0.60 -14.42
N ASN A 558 -12.11 0.36 -15.26
CA ASN A 558 -12.33 -0.93 -15.95
C ASN A 558 -11.27 -1.29 -17.00
N TRP A 559 -10.18 -0.52 -17.14
CA TRP A 559 -9.14 -0.72 -18.15
C TRP A 559 -8.52 -2.12 -18.11
N VAL A 560 -8.38 -2.74 -16.92
CA VAL A 560 -7.87 -4.12 -16.77
C VAL A 560 -8.83 -5.13 -17.40
N LEU A 561 -10.14 -4.92 -17.20
CA LEU A 561 -11.19 -5.80 -17.68
C LEU A 561 -11.50 -5.56 -19.16
N ASP A 562 -11.40 -4.31 -19.62
CA ASP A 562 -11.44 -3.95 -21.03
C ASP A 562 -10.27 -4.59 -21.79
N LEU A 563 -9.03 -4.44 -21.31
CA LEU A 563 -7.86 -5.11 -21.86
C LEU A 563 -8.03 -6.65 -21.88
N PHE A 564 -8.66 -7.23 -20.85
CA PHE A 564 -9.04 -8.64 -20.83
C PHE A 564 -10.02 -9.01 -21.95
N PHE A 565 -11.09 -8.25 -22.15
CA PHE A 565 -12.02 -8.50 -23.25
C PHE A 565 -11.40 -8.25 -24.63
N ARG A 566 -10.49 -7.28 -24.78
CA ARG A 566 -9.73 -7.02 -26.02
C ARG A 566 -8.77 -8.16 -26.38
N CYS A 567 -8.33 -8.96 -25.41
CA CYS A 567 -7.49 -10.15 -25.62
C CYS A 567 -8.28 -11.44 -25.91
N LEU A 568 -9.62 -11.39 -25.93
CA LEU A 568 -10.47 -12.53 -26.26
C LEU A 568 -10.94 -12.51 -27.72
N ASP A 569 -11.26 -13.69 -28.26
CA ASP A 569 -12.00 -13.78 -29.51
C ASP A 569 -13.43 -13.23 -29.35
N GLU A 570 -14.00 -12.67 -30.43
CA GLU A 570 -15.33 -12.06 -30.39
C GLU A 570 -16.43 -13.00 -29.87
N SER A 571 -16.33 -14.31 -30.16
CA SER A 571 -17.30 -15.30 -29.68
C SER A 571 -17.24 -15.50 -28.17
N THR A 572 -16.05 -15.67 -27.59
CA THR A 572 -15.88 -15.78 -26.14
C THR A 572 -16.17 -14.45 -25.44
N ALA A 573 -15.75 -13.32 -26.00
CA ALA A 573 -16.05 -11.99 -25.46
C ALA A 573 -17.56 -11.72 -25.42
N HIS A 574 -18.27 -11.97 -26.53
CA HIS A 574 -19.73 -11.83 -26.59
C HIS A 574 -20.43 -12.81 -25.65
N SER A 575 -19.97 -14.06 -25.57
CA SER A 575 -20.57 -15.04 -24.64
C SER A 575 -20.45 -14.58 -23.19
N LEU A 576 -19.29 -14.09 -22.76
CA LEU A 576 -19.06 -13.61 -21.40
C LEU A 576 -19.73 -12.25 -21.10
N ARG A 577 -20.03 -11.42 -22.11
CA ARG A 577 -20.76 -10.14 -21.96
C ARG A 577 -22.29 -10.27 -21.99
N SER A 578 -22.83 -11.36 -22.56
CA SER A 578 -24.27 -11.54 -22.75
C SER A 578 -24.94 -12.22 -21.55
N VAL A 579 -26.13 -11.70 -21.20
CA VAL A 579 -27.04 -11.96 -20.04
C VAL A 579 -26.91 -10.84 -18.97
N ASP A 580 -27.93 -10.05 -18.65
CA ASP A 580 -29.38 -10.14 -18.93
C ASP A 580 -29.95 -9.04 -19.85
N VAL A 581 -30.65 -9.43 -20.92
CA VAL A 581 -31.67 -8.58 -21.54
C VAL A 581 -33.01 -9.30 -21.53
N ASP A 582 -33.77 -9.12 -20.45
CA ASP A 582 -35.22 -9.30 -20.50
C ASP A 582 -35.81 -8.19 -21.37
N THR A 583 -35.71 -8.39 -22.68
CA THR A 583 -36.47 -7.58 -23.65
C THR A 583 -37.90 -8.12 -23.60
N PRO A 584 -38.93 -7.30 -23.33
CA PRO A 584 -40.29 -7.70 -23.64
C PRO A 584 -40.33 -8.10 -25.12
N ALA A 585 -40.89 -9.28 -25.42
CA ALA A 585 -40.95 -9.77 -26.78
C ALA A 585 -41.61 -8.70 -27.68
N PRO A 586 -41.10 -8.47 -28.91
CA PRO A 586 -41.75 -7.53 -29.82
C PRO A 586 -43.18 -8.02 -30.06
N GLU A 587 -44.16 -7.18 -29.74
CA GLU A 587 -45.57 -7.53 -29.94
C GLU A 587 -45.76 -7.98 -31.38
N GLY A 588 -46.18 -9.25 -31.53
CA GLY A 588 -46.33 -9.86 -32.83
C GLY A 588 -47.31 -9.05 -33.67
N ARG A 589 -46.87 -8.64 -34.88
CA ARG A 589 -47.78 -8.10 -35.90
C ARG A 589 -48.98 -9.03 -36.01
N GLY A 590 -50.14 -8.52 -35.62
CA GLY A 590 -51.40 -9.23 -35.78
C GLY A 590 -51.75 -9.35 -37.27
N GLU A 591 -51.29 -10.40 -37.93
CA GLU A 591 -51.85 -10.84 -39.20
C GLU A 591 -53.28 -11.35 -38.97
N ARG A 592 -54.24 -10.43 -38.95
CA ARG A 592 -55.64 -10.79 -39.24
C ARG A 592 -55.83 -10.74 -40.75
N ARG A 593 -56.07 -11.93 -41.31
CA ARG A 593 -56.42 -12.16 -42.70
C ARG A 593 -57.53 -11.23 -43.16
N ASP A 594 -57.33 -10.69 -44.35
CA ASP A 594 -58.39 -10.16 -45.21
C ASP A 594 -59.42 -11.27 -45.52
N GLN A 595 -60.69 -10.98 -45.25
CA GLN A 595 -61.84 -11.59 -45.91
C GLN A 595 -63.01 -10.58 -45.93
N GLY A 596 -63.07 -9.79 -46.99
CA GLY A 596 -64.29 -9.78 -47.82
C GLY A 596 -65.26 -8.61 -47.71
N VAL A 597 -65.36 -7.90 -48.83
CA VAL A 597 -66.59 -7.31 -49.42
C VAL A 597 -67.25 -6.13 -48.67
N GLY A 598 -67.44 -5.00 -49.36
CA GLY A 598 -68.43 -4.00 -48.91
C GLY A 598 -68.17 -2.53 -49.24
N ASP A 599 -67.86 -2.22 -50.50
CA ASP A 599 -68.46 -1.16 -51.32
C ASP A 599 -68.86 0.25 -50.78
N PHE A 600 -68.77 1.23 -51.69
CA PHE A 600 -69.37 2.59 -51.69
C PHE A 600 -68.90 3.73 -50.74
N SER A 601 -68.46 4.82 -51.40
CA SER A 601 -68.73 6.27 -51.18
C SER A 601 -69.01 6.81 -49.75
N GLY A 602 -68.52 7.99 -49.37
CA GLY A 602 -67.92 9.09 -50.14
C GLY A 602 -68.30 10.44 -49.52
N GLY A 603 -67.79 11.55 -50.07
CA GLY A 603 -67.98 12.90 -49.51
C GLY A 603 -66.88 13.25 -48.49
N ALA A 604 -66.16 14.37 -48.64
CA ALA A 604 -66.63 15.75 -48.44
C ALA A 604 -66.72 16.08 -46.94
N GLU A 605 -66.19 17.21 -46.43
CA GLU A 605 -65.63 18.37 -47.13
C GLU A 605 -64.77 19.22 -46.16
N ARG A 606 -63.88 20.07 -46.70
CA ARG A 606 -63.67 21.51 -46.37
C ARG A 606 -63.83 22.04 -44.93
N ASN A 607 -63.12 23.09 -44.48
CA ASN A 607 -62.00 23.90 -45.04
C ASN A 607 -61.51 24.86 -43.93
N ASP A 608 -60.36 25.51 -44.15
CA ASP A 608 -60.09 26.94 -43.87
C ASP A 608 -60.22 27.51 -42.43
N THR A 609 -59.49 28.55 -41.99
CA THR A 609 -58.42 29.36 -42.61
C THR A 609 -57.67 30.16 -41.52
N THR A 610 -56.43 30.58 -41.81
CA THR A 610 -55.74 31.84 -41.38
C THR A 610 -55.84 32.31 -39.91
N SER A 611 -54.75 32.72 -39.27
CA SER A 611 -53.99 33.93 -39.65
C SER A 611 -52.67 34.05 -38.86
N ALA A 612 -51.72 34.84 -39.38
CA ALA A 612 -50.41 35.09 -38.78
C ALA A 612 -50.34 36.45 -38.03
N ILE A 613 -49.30 36.67 -37.21
CA ILE A 613 -48.29 37.77 -37.34
C ILE A 613 -47.38 37.90 -36.10
N ALA A 614 -46.06 37.89 -36.37
CA ALA A 614 -44.91 38.59 -35.75
C ALA A 614 -44.58 38.63 -34.23
N ALA A 615 -43.34 38.17 -33.96
CA ALA A 615 -42.22 38.92 -33.34
C ALA A 615 -42.11 39.20 -31.81
N ASP A 616 -41.20 38.41 -31.21
CA ASP A 616 -39.96 38.84 -30.50
C ASP A 616 -39.96 39.24 -29.00
N ASN A 617 -38.79 38.94 -28.40
CA ASN A 617 -38.20 39.32 -27.11
C ASN A 617 -38.61 38.65 -25.76
N SER A 618 -37.61 37.93 -25.24
CA SER A 618 -37.15 37.88 -23.84
C SER A 618 -37.93 37.12 -22.73
N GLN A 619 -37.14 36.37 -21.97
CA GLN A 619 -37.38 35.71 -20.67
C GLN A 619 -38.10 36.60 -19.62
N PRO A 620 -38.73 36.04 -18.53
CA PRO A 620 -38.22 34.86 -17.80
C PRO A 620 -39.24 33.90 -17.14
N SER A 621 -38.65 32.85 -16.53
CA SER A 621 -39.11 32.10 -15.35
C SER A 621 -40.47 31.39 -15.35
N GLN A 622 -40.44 30.06 -15.27
CA GLN A 622 -41.51 29.29 -14.62
C GLN A 622 -40.93 28.23 -13.66
N TYR A 623 -41.50 28.23 -12.45
CA TYR A 623 -41.50 27.09 -11.54
C TYR A 623 -42.43 25.99 -12.09
N THR A 624 -41.99 24.75 -12.09
CA THR A 624 -42.87 23.57 -11.96
C THR A 624 -42.23 22.54 -11.05
N SER A 625 -42.99 22.06 -10.06
CA SER A 625 -42.58 20.98 -9.16
C SER A 625 -42.55 19.64 -9.90
N PRO A 626 -41.73 18.67 -9.46
CA PRO A 626 -41.53 17.42 -10.17
C PRO A 626 -42.63 16.40 -9.86
N THR A 627 -43.09 15.71 -10.91
CA THR A 627 -43.76 14.41 -10.81
C THR A 627 -43.16 13.49 -11.86
N ASP A 628 -42.91 12.24 -11.47
CA ASP A 628 -42.50 11.11 -12.30
C ASP A 628 -41.29 11.31 -13.25
N LEU A 629 -40.10 11.17 -12.67
CA LEU A 629 -38.93 10.68 -13.40
C LEU A 629 -38.54 9.30 -12.87
N THR A 630 -38.99 8.27 -13.58
CA THR A 630 -38.45 6.92 -13.48
C THR A 630 -36.94 6.94 -13.76
N ALA A 631 -36.16 6.27 -12.91
CA ALA A 631 -34.73 6.16 -13.11
C ALA A 631 -34.41 5.40 -14.42
N PRO A 632 -33.42 5.82 -15.23
CA PRO A 632 -32.99 5.05 -16.40
C PRO A 632 -32.40 3.71 -15.93
N ASN A 633 -33.00 2.61 -16.36
CA ASN A 633 -32.66 1.26 -15.91
C ASN A 633 -31.56 0.62 -16.78
N ASP A 634 -30.63 1.44 -17.30
CA ASP A 634 -29.60 1.02 -18.27
C ASP A 634 -28.33 0.51 -17.58
N TRP A 635 -28.40 -0.74 -17.09
CA TRP A 635 -27.27 -1.47 -16.49
C TRP A 635 -26.07 -1.65 -17.44
N TYR A 636 -26.28 -1.51 -18.75
CA TYR A 636 -25.25 -1.68 -19.78
C TYR A 636 -24.30 -0.48 -19.97
N GLY A 637 -24.61 0.69 -19.41
CA GLY A 637 -23.74 1.87 -19.47
C GLY A 637 -22.38 1.71 -18.78
N LEU A 638 -22.19 0.66 -17.96
CA LEU A 638 -20.93 0.32 -17.30
C LEU A 638 -19.94 -0.49 -18.16
N PHE A 639 -20.41 -1.05 -19.29
CA PHE A 639 -19.63 -1.94 -20.15
C PHE A 639 -19.60 -1.53 -21.63
N ASN A 640 -20.22 -0.41 -21.97
CA ASN A 640 -20.32 0.09 -23.34
C ASN A 640 -19.65 1.47 -23.44
N PHE A 641 -18.35 1.47 -23.75
CA PHE A 641 -17.58 2.70 -23.98
C PHE A 641 -16.91 2.64 -25.35
N THR A 642 -17.44 3.43 -26.26
CA THR A 642 -16.74 3.95 -27.43
C THR A 642 -15.87 5.12 -26.96
N ASP A 643 -14.54 4.98 -27.06
CA ASP A 643 -13.65 5.95 -27.73
C ASP A 643 -12.16 5.67 -27.45
N ASP A 644 -11.38 5.66 -28.53
CA ASP A 644 -9.95 5.98 -28.69
C ASP A 644 -8.92 5.58 -27.60
N TYR A 645 -8.48 4.32 -27.67
CA TYR A 645 -7.09 3.93 -27.36
C TYR A 645 -6.64 2.79 -28.30
N THR A 646 -6.14 3.13 -29.49
CA THR A 646 -5.74 2.19 -30.57
C THR A 646 -4.24 1.87 -30.64
N ASP A 647 -3.39 2.52 -29.86
CA ASP A 647 -1.95 2.66 -30.18
C ASP A 647 -0.97 1.75 -29.40
N VAL A 648 -1.42 0.62 -28.83
CA VAL A 648 -0.54 -0.26 -28.02
C VAL A 648 -0.28 -1.65 -28.63
N LEU A 649 -1.10 -2.13 -29.57
CA LEU A 649 -0.85 -3.39 -30.29
C LEU A 649 -1.00 -3.17 -31.79
N GLY A 650 0.13 -3.26 -32.51
CA GLY A 650 0.18 -3.02 -33.94
C GLY A 650 -0.73 -3.97 -34.72
N THR A 651 -1.46 -3.42 -35.68
CA THR A 651 -2.41 -4.14 -36.53
C THR A 651 -1.74 -5.26 -37.33
N SER A 652 -1.92 -6.52 -36.91
CA SER A 652 -1.62 -7.69 -37.74
C SER A 652 -2.90 -8.40 -38.15
N SER A 653 -3.25 -8.29 -39.42
CA SER A 653 -4.49 -8.81 -40.00
C SER A 653 -4.41 -10.30 -40.33
N GLN A 654 -4.38 -11.16 -39.30
CA GLN A 654 -4.66 -12.60 -39.43
C GLN A 654 -5.47 -13.10 -38.23
N PRO A 655 -6.66 -13.68 -38.44
CA PRO A 655 -7.39 -14.36 -37.36
C PRO A 655 -6.70 -15.68 -36.97
N ASP A 656 -7.07 -16.20 -35.80
CA ASP A 656 -6.87 -17.59 -35.32
C ASP A 656 -5.51 -18.02 -34.73
N SER A 657 -4.49 -17.16 -34.59
CA SER A 657 -3.23 -17.55 -33.89
C SER A 657 -2.71 -16.64 -32.77
N LEU A 658 -3.28 -15.44 -32.57
CA LEU A 658 -2.76 -14.45 -31.62
C LEU A 658 -3.46 -14.42 -30.24
N ASN A 659 -4.69 -14.95 -30.13
CA ASN A 659 -5.55 -14.68 -28.96
C ASN A 659 -5.06 -15.34 -27.67
N LEU A 660 -4.56 -16.59 -27.70
CA LEU A 660 -4.08 -17.26 -26.50
C LEU A 660 -2.79 -16.61 -25.95
N GLN A 661 -1.90 -16.15 -26.84
CA GLN A 661 -0.69 -15.43 -26.47
C GLN A 661 -0.99 -14.05 -25.88
N SER A 662 -2.00 -13.35 -26.41
CA SER A 662 -2.48 -12.07 -25.84
C SER A 662 -3.08 -12.25 -24.44
N LEU A 663 -3.87 -13.30 -24.22
CA LEU A 663 -4.42 -13.60 -22.89
C LEU A 663 -3.32 -14.03 -21.90
N GLU A 664 -2.33 -14.81 -22.34
CA GLU A 664 -1.16 -15.15 -21.54
C GLU A 664 -0.26 -13.95 -21.24
N PHE A 665 -0.10 -13.03 -22.18
CA PHE A 665 0.63 -11.77 -21.98
C PHE A 665 -0.06 -10.92 -20.92
N LEU A 666 -1.37 -10.72 -21.04
CA LEU A 666 -2.16 -9.99 -20.05
C LEU A 666 -2.09 -10.67 -18.66
N TYR A 667 -2.13 -12.00 -18.62
CA TYR A 667 -2.04 -12.79 -17.39
C TYR A 667 -0.61 -12.97 -16.83
N ARG A 668 0.38 -12.34 -17.48
CA ARG A 668 1.74 -12.11 -16.99
C ARG A 668 2.00 -10.63 -16.66
N PHE A 669 1.20 -9.72 -17.24
CA PHE A 669 1.20 -8.28 -16.96
C PHE A 669 0.44 -7.94 -15.65
N LEU A 670 -0.46 -8.84 -15.23
CA LEU A 670 -1.25 -8.80 -13.99
C LEU A 670 -0.83 -9.94 -13.03
#